data_AF-L5LRN6-F1
#
_entry.id   AF-L5LRN6-F1
#
_cell.length_a   1.000
_cell.length_b   1.000
_cell.length_c   1.000
_cell.angle_alpha   90.00
_cell.angle_beta   90.00
_cell.angle_gamma   90.00
#
_symmetry.space_group_name_H-M   'P 1'
#
loop_
_entity.id
_entity.type
_entity.pdbx_description
1 polymer ?
#
loop_
_entity_poly.entity_id
_entity_poly.type
_entity_poly.pdbx_seq_one_letter_code
_entity_poly.pdbx_strand_id
1 'polypeptide(L)'
;MRLPGGPTLTFRVNKYTLTRDVVSSLRRHRMHEQQFTHPPLLVLNSFGPLGMHVKLMATMFQNLFPSINVHKVNLNTIKRCLLINYNPDTQDLDFRHYSIKVVPVGASRGMKKLLQEKFPNMSRLQDISELLATGAGLSESEAEPDGEHNITELPQAIAGRGNMRAQQSAVRLTEIGPRMTLQLIKIQEGVGEGNVLFHSFVHKTEEELQAILAAKEEKLRLKAQRQDQQAQNVQRKQEQREAHRKKSLAGMKRARAEADEDSDAEDPGAPEEAERAGQQEEEDEAEYFRQAVGEEPDEGAPPCPANVSAAADRILSGFQEGFLWPILVTEFLVAVAGNSLALYRFGTREQRPWHPAVIFSAQLAVSDLFYALTLPPLAAYFYPPKHWRYGEAMCRLERFLFICNTLGSIIFITCISLNRYLGVVHPFFTRSHLRPKHAWAISAAGWVLAALLAAPTLSFSHLTTPQQEGRCSVSRPEACIKCLGTASDNQLKAYTAYSLVLMALGCGLPLLLTLAAYGALGRAVLRSHGMTAAEKMHVVVLVASGVVLYAGSYLPYFVTRVINVSARQRWRARCPSFVDETQAVKALDLGSYVGHQVTRGLVPLAICIHPLLYMAVAPSIGCCHQCCLGCKEGRASENAESSSQPLPLTATDTKTLGPPSPELSP
;
A
#
# COMPACT_ATOMS: atom_id res chain seq x y z
N MET A 1 8.61 7.44 20.38
CA MET A 1 8.14 6.62 21.51
C MET A 1 9.26 6.66 22.56
N ARG A 2 9.13 7.43 23.65
CA ARG A 2 10.10 7.41 24.76
C ARG A 2 9.84 6.12 25.53
N LEU A 3 10.69 5.11 25.36
CA LEU A 3 10.68 3.93 26.22
C LEU A 3 11.37 4.32 27.53
N PRO A 4 10.77 4.08 28.71
CA PRO A 4 11.49 4.18 29.96
C PRO A 4 12.67 3.18 29.93
N GLY A 5 13.82 3.56 30.47
CA GLY A 5 15.07 2.80 30.43
C GLY A 5 15.05 1.51 31.27
N GLY A 6 14.08 0.63 31.05
CA GLY A 6 13.99 -0.68 31.68
C GLY A 6 14.88 -1.72 31.02
N PRO A 7 15.15 -2.86 31.69
CA PRO A 7 15.90 -3.96 31.10
C PRO A 7 15.10 -4.68 30.01
N THR A 8 15.80 -5.27 29.04
CA THR A 8 15.25 -6.08 27.94
C THR A 8 15.53 -7.57 28.21
N LEU A 9 14.48 -8.40 28.19
CA LEU A 9 14.58 -9.86 28.24
C LEU A 9 14.58 -10.43 26.81
N THR A 10 15.54 -11.29 26.50
CA THR A 10 15.60 -12.02 25.24
C THR A 10 15.32 -13.48 25.46
N PHE A 11 14.31 -13.99 24.76
CA PHE A 11 13.88 -15.38 24.83
C PHE A 11 14.16 -16.12 23.52
N ARG A 12 14.62 -17.37 23.62
CA ARG A 12 14.57 -18.35 22.54
C ARG A 12 13.16 -18.92 22.48
N VAL A 13 12.60 -19.05 21.28
CA VAL A 13 11.37 -19.83 21.10
C VAL A 13 11.76 -21.27 20.79
N ASN A 14 11.47 -22.20 21.72
CA ASN A 14 11.78 -23.63 21.55
C ASN A 14 10.67 -24.35 20.80
N LYS A 15 9.41 -24.10 21.19
CA LYS A 15 8.22 -24.65 20.53
C LYS A 15 7.22 -23.53 20.28
N TYR A 16 6.57 -23.56 19.12
CA TYR A 16 5.57 -22.58 18.74
C TYR A 16 4.42 -23.25 18.00
N THR A 17 3.18 -22.96 18.41
CA THR A 17 1.96 -23.42 17.74
C THR A 17 1.08 -22.22 17.43
N LEU A 18 0.61 -22.13 16.18
CA LEU A 18 -0.29 -21.06 15.74
C LEU A 18 -1.65 -21.17 16.43
N THR A 19 -2.26 -20.03 16.71
CA THR A 19 -3.63 -19.98 17.27
C THR A 19 -4.63 -20.72 16.38
N ARG A 20 -4.46 -20.68 15.05
CA ARG A 20 -5.33 -21.40 14.12
C ARG A 20 -5.29 -22.90 14.35
N ASP A 21 -4.11 -23.46 14.58
CA ASP A 21 -3.92 -24.90 14.75
C ASP A 21 -4.48 -25.36 16.11
N VAL A 22 -4.27 -24.55 17.16
CA VAL A 22 -4.89 -24.77 18.47
C VAL A 22 -6.41 -24.75 18.35
N VAL A 23 -6.98 -23.74 17.67
CA VAL A 23 -8.42 -23.62 17.45
C VAL A 23 -8.97 -24.80 16.67
N SER A 24 -8.26 -25.29 15.64
CA SER A 24 -8.67 -26.48 14.88
C SER A 24 -8.62 -27.77 15.69
N SER A 25 -7.76 -27.86 16.70
CA SER A 25 -7.70 -29.03 17.59
C SER A 25 -8.83 -29.06 18.63
N LEU A 26 -9.48 -27.93 18.89
CA LEU A 26 -10.55 -27.81 19.87
C LEU A 26 -11.91 -28.16 19.24
N ARG A 27 -12.60 -29.15 19.82
CA ARG A 27 -13.96 -29.55 19.37
C ARG A 27 -14.98 -28.40 19.39
N ARG A 28 -14.82 -27.44 20.32
CA ARG A 28 -15.62 -26.21 20.41
C ARG A 28 -14.73 -25.06 20.85
N HIS A 29 -14.50 -24.10 19.96
CA HIS A 29 -13.86 -22.84 20.33
C HIS A 29 -14.92 -21.76 20.55
N ARG A 30 -14.82 -21.01 21.65
CA ARG A 30 -15.69 -19.85 21.92
C ARG A 30 -14.82 -18.62 22.08
N MET A 31 -14.47 -18.03 20.95
CA MET A 31 -13.78 -16.75 20.90
C MET A 31 -14.81 -15.66 20.63
N HIS A 32 -14.96 -14.72 21.56
CA HIS A 32 -15.80 -13.55 21.37
C HIS A 32 -14.92 -12.30 21.36
N GLU A 33 -15.16 -11.40 20.41
CA GLU A 33 -14.36 -10.17 20.24
C GLU A 33 -14.37 -9.29 21.51
N GLN A 34 -15.49 -9.26 22.22
CA GLN A 34 -15.65 -8.56 23.51
C GLN A 34 -14.81 -9.15 24.67
N GLN A 35 -14.16 -10.30 24.50
CA GLN A 35 -13.20 -10.80 25.50
C GLN A 35 -11.87 -10.03 25.43
N PHE A 36 -11.54 -9.45 24.28
CA PHE A 36 -10.27 -8.77 24.04
C PHE A 36 -10.24 -7.31 24.48
N THR A 37 -11.39 -6.75 24.85
CA THR A 37 -11.53 -5.36 25.33
C THR A 37 -11.00 -5.15 26.74
N HIS A 38 -10.96 -6.21 27.57
CA HIS A 38 -10.47 -6.15 28.94
C HIS A 38 -9.08 -6.80 29.07
N PRO A 39 -8.19 -6.30 29.95
CA PRO A 39 -6.88 -6.90 30.17
C PRO A 39 -6.99 -8.33 30.72
N PRO A 40 -6.08 -9.25 30.35
CA PRO A 40 -6.07 -10.60 30.89
C PRO A 40 -5.50 -10.62 32.32
N LEU A 41 -5.96 -11.60 33.11
CA LEU A 41 -5.39 -11.91 34.43
C LEU A 41 -4.06 -12.67 34.25
N LEU A 42 -2.98 -12.20 34.87
CA LEU A 42 -1.69 -12.89 34.85
C LEU A 42 -1.63 -13.95 35.97
N VAL A 43 -1.30 -15.19 35.60
CA VAL A 43 -1.03 -16.28 36.53
C VAL A 43 0.41 -16.74 36.31
N LEU A 44 1.25 -16.56 37.31
CA LEU A 44 2.63 -17.02 37.32
C LEU A 44 2.71 -18.30 38.16
N ASN A 45 3.02 -19.42 37.52
CA ASN A 45 3.17 -20.72 38.20
C ASN A 45 4.63 -21.12 38.28
N SER A 46 5.04 -21.67 39.43
CA SER A 46 6.39 -22.20 39.67
C SER A 46 7.53 -21.18 39.55
N PHE A 47 7.24 -19.88 39.68
CA PHE A 47 8.26 -18.83 39.83
C PHE A 47 8.76 -18.80 41.28
N GLY A 48 9.63 -19.74 41.65
CA GLY A 48 10.26 -19.82 42.96
C GLY A 48 11.39 -18.80 43.18
N PRO A 49 12.07 -18.79 44.35
CA PRO A 49 13.20 -17.91 44.66
C PRO A 49 14.51 -18.26 43.91
N LEU A 50 14.42 -19.02 42.82
CA LEU A 50 15.56 -19.53 42.05
C LEU A 50 16.18 -18.43 41.20
N GLY A 51 17.11 -17.66 41.77
CA GLY A 51 17.97 -16.73 41.06
C GLY A 51 17.37 -15.33 40.80
N MET A 52 18.24 -14.32 40.86
CA MET A 52 17.87 -12.90 40.66
C MET A 52 17.22 -12.66 39.28
N HIS A 53 17.61 -13.41 38.26
CA HIS A 53 17.08 -13.30 36.90
C HIS A 53 15.62 -13.76 36.79
N VAL A 54 15.20 -14.80 37.51
CA VAL A 54 13.79 -15.27 37.54
C VAL A 54 12.91 -14.29 38.30
N LYS A 55 13.40 -13.72 39.41
CA LYS A 55 12.69 -12.68 40.17
C LYS A 55 12.48 -11.41 39.34
N LEU A 56 13.51 -10.98 38.61
CA LEU A 56 13.43 -9.83 37.71
C LEU A 56 12.42 -10.09 36.58
N MET A 57 12.45 -11.30 36.01
CA MET A 57 11.51 -11.74 34.98
C MET A 57 10.06 -11.75 35.50
N ALA A 58 9.81 -12.30 36.69
CA ALA A 58 8.47 -12.28 37.32
C ALA A 58 7.98 -10.84 37.53
N THR A 59 8.85 -9.97 38.04
CA THR A 59 8.53 -8.55 38.27
C THR A 59 8.21 -7.82 36.96
N MET A 60 8.92 -8.12 35.88
CA MET A 60 8.60 -7.57 34.55
C MET A 60 7.25 -8.04 34.03
N PHE A 61 6.94 -9.33 34.15
CA PHE A 61 5.63 -9.83 33.73
C PHE A 61 4.50 -9.22 34.55
N GLN A 62 4.68 -9.04 35.86
CA GLN A 62 3.72 -8.35 36.71
C GLN A 62 3.51 -6.89 36.30
N ASN A 63 4.60 -6.16 36.01
CA ASN A 63 4.54 -4.75 35.61
C ASN A 63 4.07 -4.53 34.16
N LEU A 64 4.02 -5.57 33.34
CA LEU A 64 3.45 -5.50 31.99
C LEU A 64 1.93 -5.31 32.01
N PHE A 65 1.28 -5.77 33.08
CA PHE A 65 -0.16 -5.69 33.28
C PHE A 65 -0.50 -4.70 34.41
N PRO A 66 -1.68 -4.06 34.37
CA PRO A 66 -2.11 -3.18 35.45
C PRO A 66 -2.20 -3.97 36.77
N SER A 67 -1.77 -3.35 37.88
CA SER A 67 -1.88 -3.97 39.20
C SER A 67 -3.35 -4.18 39.59
N ILE A 68 -3.67 -5.37 40.08
CA ILE A 68 -5.03 -5.80 40.39
C ILE A 68 -5.22 -5.79 41.91
N ASN A 69 -6.11 -4.92 42.39
CA ASN A 69 -6.50 -4.88 43.80
C ASN A 69 -7.68 -5.83 44.04
N VAL A 70 -7.45 -6.96 44.72
CA VAL A 70 -8.44 -8.04 44.94
C VAL A 70 -9.79 -7.53 45.47
N HIS A 71 -9.80 -6.49 46.31
CA HIS A 71 -11.01 -5.93 46.91
C HIS A 71 -11.83 -4.99 46.02
N LYS A 72 -11.22 -4.37 45.00
CA LYS A 72 -11.88 -3.35 44.13
C LYS A 72 -12.24 -3.86 42.74
N VAL A 73 -11.79 -5.07 42.39
CA VAL A 73 -11.88 -5.58 41.03
C VAL A 73 -13.26 -6.15 40.76
N ASN A 74 -13.81 -5.81 39.60
CA ASN A 74 -15.07 -6.32 39.10
C ASN A 74 -14.84 -7.61 38.31
N LEU A 75 -15.35 -8.73 38.80
CA LEU A 75 -15.16 -10.05 38.18
C LEU A 75 -15.75 -10.15 36.76
N ASN A 76 -16.71 -9.30 36.39
CA ASN A 76 -17.29 -9.28 35.03
C ASN A 76 -16.31 -8.82 33.95
N THR A 77 -15.27 -8.08 34.35
CA THR A 77 -14.24 -7.60 33.43
C THR A 77 -13.18 -8.67 33.15
N ILE A 78 -13.03 -9.67 34.03
CA ILE A 78 -12.02 -10.71 33.90
C ILE A 78 -12.59 -11.86 33.05
N LYS A 79 -12.32 -11.82 31.75
CA LYS A 79 -12.74 -12.85 30.79
C LYS A 79 -11.61 -13.75 30.29
N ARG A 80 -10.36 -13.37 30.55
CA ARG A 80 -9.16 -14.03 30.01
C ARG A 80 -8.10 -14.17 31.10
N CYS A 81 -7.34 -15.26 31.08
CA CYS A 81 -6.12 -15.41 31.85
C CYS A 81 -4.93 -15.82 30.98
N LEU A 82 -3.78 -15.26 31.30
CA LEU A 82 -2.49 -15.63 30.76
C LEU A 82 -1.74 -16.42 31.81
N LEU A 83 -1.50 -17.70 31.54
CA LEU A 83 -0.70 -18.59 32.36
C LEU A 83 0.73 -18.62 31.82
N ILE A 84 1.68 -18.28 32.68
CA ILE A 84 3.11 -18.49 32.43
C ILE A 84 3.58 -19.50 33.47
N ASN A 85 4.02 -20.67 33.01
CA ASN A 85 4.54 -21.73 33.86
C ASN A 85 6.05 -21.84 33.67
N TYR A 86 6.82 -21.73 34.75
CA TYR A 86 8.27 -21.88 34.72
C TYR A 86 8.66 -23.26 35.22
N ASN A 87 9.39 -24.03 34.41
CA ASN A 87 9.93 -25.31 34.83
C ASN A 87 11.39 -25.12 35.32
N PRO A 88 11.69 -25.33 36.61
CA PRO A 88 13.02 -25.09 37.16
C PRO A 88 14.08 -26.05 36.62
N ASP A 89 13.70 -27.28 36.24
CA ASP A 89 14.65 -28.32 35.80
C ASP A 89 15.10 -28.09 34.35
N THR A 90 14.18 -27.65 33.48
CA THR A 90 14.44 -27.41 32.06
C THR A 90 14.75 -25.95 31.73
N GLN A 91 14.51 -25.03 32.68
CA GLN A 91 14.59 -23.58 32.50
C GLN A 91 13.70 -23.03 31.37
N ASP A 92 12.68 -23.80 30.99
CA ASP A 92 11.70 -23.44 29.97
C ASP A 92 10.47 -22.76 30.60
N LEU A 93 9.91 -21.81 29.85
CA LEU A 93 8.70 -21.06 30.18
C LEU A 93 7.59 -21.44 29.20
N ASP A 94 6.53 -22.05 29.72
CA ASP A 94 5.34 -22.30 28.95
C ASP A 94 4.39 -21.11 29.03
N PHE A 95 4.12 -20.53 27.86
CA PHE A 95 3.18 -19.44 27.68
C PHE A 95 1.86 -19.99 27.12
N ARG A 96 0.78 -19.86 27.91
CA ARG A 96 -0.56 -20.34 27.55
C ARG A 96 -1.62 -19.31 27.87
N HIS A 97 -2.55 -19.10 26.95
CA HIS A 97 -3.59 -18.08 27.07
C HIS A 97 -4.98 -18.73 26.99
N TYR A 98 -5.76 -18.53 28.04
CA TYR A 98 -7.07 -19.15 28.25
C TYR A 98 -8.17 -18.10 28.38
N SER A 99 -9.36 -18.44 27.90
CA SER A 99 -10.61 -17.76 28.21
C SER A 99 -11.23 -18.42 29.44
N ILE A 100 -11.75 -17.60 30.34
CA ILE A 100 -12.39 -18.04 31.58
C ILE A 100 -13.90 -18.07 31.38
N LYS A 101 -14.54 -19.17 31.76
CA LYS A 101 -16.00 -19.31 31.78
C LYS A 101 -16.44 -19.85 33.13
N VAL A 102 -17.37 -19.13 33.76
CA VAL A 102 -17.98 -19.56 35.02
C VAL A 102 -19.30 -20.26 34.71
N VAL A 103 -19.48 -21.48 35.21
CA VAL A 103 -20.68 -22.30 35.03
C VAL A 103 -21.27 -22.64 36.40
N PRO A 104 -22.57 -22.39 36.63
CA PRO A 104 -23.16 -22.68 37.93
C PRO A 104 -23.29 -24.19 38.17
N VAL A 105 -22.93 -24.62 39.37
CA VAL A 105 -23.02 -26.01 39.82
C VAL A 105 -24.37 -26.19 40.54
N GLY A 106 -25.12 -27.24 40.23
CA GLY A 106 -26.43 -27.54 40.85
C GLY A 106 -27.68 -27.28 40.00
N ALA A 107 -27.58 -26.66 38.82
CA ALA A 107 -28.73 -26.53 37.90
C ALA A 107 -28.93 -27.81 37.05
N SER A 108 -30.16 -28.36 37.03
CA SER A 108 -30.51 -29.53 36.21
C SER A 108 -30.30 -29.27 34.71
N ARG A 109 -30.07 -30.33 33.93
CA ARG A 109 -29.82 -30.27 32.47
C ARG A 109 -30.91 -29.48 31.73
N GLY A 110 -32.18 -29.68 32.10
CA GLY A 110 -33.31 -28.93 31.54
C GLY A 110 -33.36 -27.47 31.98
N MET A 111 -33.04 -27.17 33.26
CA MET A 111 -32.99 -25.80 33.77
C MET A 111 -31.93 -24.95 33.05
N LYS A 112 -30.77 -25.54 32.72
CA LYS A 112 -29.71 -24.88 31.93
C LYS A 112 -30.15 -24.51 30.51
N LYS A 113 -31.09 -25.26 29.92
CA LYS A 113 -31.64 -25.00 28.57
C LYS A 113 -32.78 -23.98 28.61
N LEU A 114 -33.57 -23.99 29.67
CA LEU A 114 -34.64 -23.00 29.92
C LEU A 114 -34.08 -21.60 30.15
N LEU A 115 -32.88 -21.53 30.75
CA LEU A 115 -32.11 -20.31 30.87
C LEU A 115 -31.44 -19.90 29.54
N GLN A 116 -31.63 -20.55 28.39
CA GLN A 116 -31.05 -20.11 27.09
C GLN A 116 -31.90 -19.00 26.41
N GLU A 117 -31.30 -18.18 25.54
CA GLU A 117 -31.98 -16.99 24.94
C GLU A 117 -32.93 -17.41 23.82
N LYS A 118 -32.68 -18.61 23.29
CA LYS A 118 -33.44 -19.26 22.24
C LYS A 118 -34.21 -20.39 22.90
N PHE A 119 -35.51 -20.18 23.13
CA PHE A 119 -36.38 -21.23 23.62
C PHE A 119 -36.29 -22.45 22.66
N PRO A 120 -36.10 -23.67 23.19
CA PRO A 120 -36.13 -24.87 22.36
C PRO A 120 -37.49 -25.00 21.67
N ASN A 121 -37.53 -25.59 20.47
CA ASN A 121 -38.80 -25.93 19.82
C ASN A 121 -39.60 -26.88 20.72
N MET A 122 -40.71 -26.38 21.28
CA MET A 122 -41.59 -27.11 22.20
C MET A 122 -42.58 -28.02 21.47
N SER A 123 -42.58 -28.04 20.12
CA SER A 123 -43.55 -28.80 19.31
C SER A 123 -43.44 -30.32 19.45
N ARG A 124 -42.42 -30.84 20.14
CA ARG A 124 -42.17 -32.27 20.36
C ARG A 124 -42.26 -32.70 21.83
N LEU A 125 -42.63 -31.79 22.74
CA LEU A 125 -42.71 -32.05 24.18
C LEU A 125 -44.16 -31.81 24.62
N GLN A 126 -44.72 -32.70 25.43
CA GLN A 126 -46.10 -32.56 25.92
C GLN A 126 -46.17 -31.65 27.16
N ASP A 127 -45.09 -31.56 27.95
CA ASP A 127 -45.03 -30.72 29.16
C ASP A 127 -43.61 -30.18 29.47
N ILE A 128 -43.53 -29.08 30.23
CA ILE A 128 -42.27 -28.46 30.72
C ILE A 128 -41.54 -29.42 31.67
N SER A 129 -42.28 -30.25 32.40
CA SER A 129 -41.75 -31.32 33.26
C SER A 129 -40.89 -32.32 32.47
N GLU A 130 -41.28 -32.62 31.23
CA GLU A 130 -40.56 -33.52 30.30
C GLU A 130 -39.25 -32.89 29.80
N LEU A 131 -39.21 -31.56 29.65
CA LEU A 131 -37.98 -30.82 29.33
C LEU A 131 -36.97 -30.83 30.50
N LEU A 132 -37.47 -30.78 31.74
CA LEU A 132 -36.66 -30.83 32.95
C LEU A 132 -36.12 -32.25 33.24
N ALA A 133 -36.90 -33.29 32.92
CA ALA A 133 -36.54 -34.69 33.13
C ALA A 133 -35.65 -35.28 32.02
N THR A 134 -36.01 -35.07 30.75
CA THR A 134 -35.39 -35.77 29.61
C THR A 134 -34.17 -35.03 29.06
N GLY A 135 -33.99 -33.75 29.40
CA GLY A 135 -32.84 -32.95 28.94
C GLY A 135 -32.71 -32.98 27.41
N ALA A 136 -33.79 -32.62 26.70
CA ALA A 136 -33.96 -32.80 25.27
C ALA A 136 -32.68 -32.52 24.43
N GLY A 137 -32.05 -33.59 23.93
CA GLY A 137 -30.99 -33.54 22.92
C GLY A 137 -29.58 -33.21 23.43
N LEU A 138 -29.22 -33.55 24.66
CA LEU A 138 -27.85 -33.39 25.14
C LEU A 138 -26.95 -34.55 24.67
N SER A 139 -25.92 -34.20 23.89
CA SER A 139 -24.70 -35.01 23.80
C SER A 139 -24.03 -35.02 25.17
N GLU A 140 -23.68 -36.21 25.67
CA GLU A 140 -23.10 -36.45 27.00
C GLU A 140 -21.80 -35.67 27.30
N SER A 141 -21.20 -35.06 26.28
CA SER A 141 -19.87 -34.45 26.34
C SER A 141 -19.80 -33.03 26.94
N GLU A 142 -20.89 -32.43 27.42
CA GLU A 142 -20.86 -31.10 28.08
C GLU A 142 -20.88 -31.12 29.62
N ALA A 143 -21.02 -32.29 30.23
CA ALA A 143 -21.47 -32.40 31.61
C ALA A 143 -20.75 -33.43 32.49
N GLU A 144 -19.52 -33.83 32.17
CA GLU A 144 -18.66 -34.31 33.26
C GLU A 144 -18.09 -33.09 34.01
N PRO A 145 -18.25 -33.02 35.34
CA PRO A 145 -17.48 -32.10 36.14
C PRO A 145 -16.02 -32.54 36.06
N ASP A 146 -15.15 -31.64 35.60
CA ASP A 146 -13.69 -31.78 35.76
C ASP A 146 -13.38 -31.68 37.27
N GLY A 147 -13.68 -32.71 38.06
CA GLY A 147 -13.39 -32.85 39.50
C GLY A 147 -13.94 -31.77 40.46
N GLU A 148 -13.83 -32.04 41.77
CA GLU A 148 -14.22 -31.09 42.83
C GLU A 148 -13.28 -29.87 42.93
N HIS A 149 -12.05 -29.99 42.41
CA HIS A 149 -11.01 -28.95 42.47
C HIS A 149 -11.33 -27.68 41.67
N ASN A 150 -12.32 -27.72 40.78
CA ASN A 150 -12.71 -26.58 39.93
C ASN A 150 -13.93 -25.81 40.47
N ILE A 151 -14.49 -26.22 41.61
CA ILE A 151 -15.68 -25.62 42.21
C ILE A 151 -15.27 -24.56 43.22
N THR A 152 -15.84 -23.36 43.09
CA THR A 152 -15.59 -22.23 43.98
C THR A 152 -16.87 -21.47 44.29
N GLU A 153 -16.95 -20.86 45.48
CA GLU A 153 -18.04 -19.96 45.83
C GLU A 153 -17.80 -18.57 45.25
N LEU A 154 -18.82 -18.01 44.58
CA LEU A 154 -18.71 -16.71 43.92
C LEU A 154 -18.84 -15.54 44.92
N PRO A 155 -17.81 -14.67 45.06
CA PRO A 155 -17.88 -13.53 45.97
C PRO A 155 -18.71 -12.37 45.42
N GLN A 156 -18.94 -12.33 44.10
CA GLN A 156 -19.74 -11.32 43.38
C GLN A 156 -20.60 -12.01 42.32
N ALA A 157 -21.73 -11.40 41.96
CA ALA A 157 -22.56 -11.88 40.87
C ALA A 157 -21.85 -11.64 39.52
N ILE A 158 -21.72 -12.70 38.71
CA ILE A 158 -21.05 -12.64 37.41
C ILE A 158 -22.10 -12.62 36.30
N ALA A 159 -21.88 -11.79 35.28
CA ALA A 159 -22.69 -11.70 34.06
C ALA A 159 -22.64 -13.04 33.32
N GLY A 160 -23.61 -13.90 33.66
CA GLY A 160 -23.76 -15.27 33.20
C GLY A 160 -24.99 -15.87 33.87
N ARG A 161 -25.77 -16.64 33.13
CA ARG A 161 -27.10 -17.06 33.59
C ARG A 161 -26.97 -18.10 34.71
N GLY A 162 -27.53 -17.76 35.86
CA GLY A 162 -27.50 -18.58 37.07
C GLY A 162 -26.26 -18.40 37.97
N ASN A 163 -25.40 -17.40 37.72
CA ASN A 163 -24.21 -17.13 38.55
C ASN A 163 -24.48 -16.01 39.58
N MET A 164 -25.12 -16.35 40.71
CA MET A 164 -25.40 -15.38 41.78
C MET A 164 -24.29 -15.36 42.85
N ARG A 165 -24.27 -14.28 43.63
CA ARG A 165 -23.36 -14.15 44.77
C ARG A 165 -23.61 -15.28 45.78
N ALA A 166 -22.54 -15.82 46.35
CA ALA A 166 -22.54 -16.93 47.32
C ALA A 166 -23.09 -18.26 46.77
N GLN A 167 -23.14 -18.45 45.45
CA GLN A 167 -23.43 -19.76 44.83
C GLN A 167 -22.14 -20.47 44.41
N GLN A 168 -22.17 -21.80 44.46
CA GLN A 168 -21.10 -22.65 43.96
C GLN A 168 -21.10 -22.64 42.43
N SER A 169 -19.96 -22.28 41.84
CA SER A 169 -19.75 -22.28 40.40
C SER A 169 -18.41 -22.91 40.05
N ALA A 170 -18.40 -23.64 38.93
CA ALA A 170 -17.20 -24.23 38.39
C ALA A 170 -16.55 -23.28 37.38
N VAL A 171 -15.23 -23.10 37.49
CA VAL A 171 -14.45 -22.32 36.54
C VAL A 171 -13.90 -23.24 35.45
N ARG A 172 -14.25 -22.97 34.19
CA ARG A 172 -13.76 -23.69 33.02
C ARG A 172 -12.84 -22.80 32.20
N LEU A 173 -11.74 -23.38 31.73
CA LEU A 173 -10.76 -22.72 30.90
C LEU A 173 -10.81 -23.27 29.47
N THR A 174 -10.81 -22.39 28.47
CA THR A 174 -10.72 -22.78 27.06
C THR A 174 -9.56 -22.07 26.40
N GLU A 175 -8.70 -22.79 25.69
CA GLU A 175 -7.52 -22.20 25.05
C GLU A 175 -7.89 -21.22 23.92
N ILE A 176 -7.25 -20.05 23.93
CA ILE A 176 -7.53 -18.98 22.97
C ILE A 176 -6.29 -18.40 22.28
N GLY A 177 -5.10 -18.59 22.84
CA GLY A 177 -3.86 -18.03 22.26
C GLY A 177 -2.95 -19.08 21.65
N PRO A 178 -1.82 -18.62 21.07
CA PRO A 178 -0.75 -19.52 20.65
C PRO A 178 -0.14 -20.24 21.86
N ARG A 179 0.35 -21.47 21.63
CA ARG A 179 1.15 -22.20 22.62
C ARG A 179 2.63 -21.93 22.33
N MET A 180 3.37 -21.45 23.31
CA MET A 180 4.80 -21.19 23.14
C MET A 180 5.57 -21.73 24.32
N THR A 181 6.71 -22.36 24.05
CA THR A 181 7.72 -22.70 25.05
C THR A 181 8.93 -21.82 24.79
N LEU A 182 9.30 -21.00 25.77
CA LEU A 182 10.32 -19.97 25.69
C LEU A 182 11.47 -20.28 26.65
N GLN A 183 12.71 -20.01 26.25
CA GLN A 183 13.87 -20.14 27.13
C GLN A 183 14.58 -18.80 27.27
N LEU A 184 14.89 -18.37 28.49
CA LEU A 184 15.56 -17.09 28.72
C LEU A 184 17.04 -17.19 28.27
N ILE A 185 17.44 -16.41 27.26
CA ILE A 185 18.84 -16.39 26.79
C ILE A 185 19.62 -15.30 27.50
N LYS A 186 19.12 -14.06 27.48
CA LYS A 186 19.86 -12.91 27.99
C LYS A 186 18.96 -11.82 28.56
N ILE A 187 19.46 -11.13 29.58
CA ILE A 187 18.88 -9.91 30.14
C ILE A 187 19.87 -8.78 29.86
N GLN A 188 19.41 -7.68 29.27
CA GLN A 188 20.23 -6.52 28.97
C GLN A 188 19.61 -5.27 29.60
N GLU A 189 20.42 -4.29 29.97
CA GLU A 189 19.95 -2.98 30.38
C GLU A 189 19.53 -2.15 29.15
N GLY A 190 18.47 -1.36 29.27
CA GLY A 190 18.00 -0.51 28.17
C GLY A 190 17.57 -1.28 26.91
N VAL A 191 17.40 -0.54 25.80
CA VAL A 191 16.87 -1.07 24.54
C VAL A 191 18.01 -1.37 23.57
N GLY A 192 18.38 -2.65 23.45
CA GLY A 192 19.25 -3.16 22.36
C GLY A 192 20.75 -2.91 22.49
N GLU A 193 21.21 -1.95 23.30
CA GLU A 193 22.64 -1.55 23.37
C GLU A 193 23.23 -1.44 24.78
N GLY A 194 22.46 -1.71 25.84
CA GLY A 194 22.97 -1.65 27.21
C GLY A 194 23.60 -2.96 27.68
N ASN A 195 24.11 -2.91 28.91
CA ASN A 195 24.96 -3.93 29.49
C ASN A 195 24.21 -5.25 29.69
N VAL A 196 24.86 -6.38 29.41
CA VAL A 196 24.25 -7.71 29.58
C VAL A 196 24.31 -8.05 31.07
N LEU A 197 23.15 -8.07 31.74
CA LEU A 197 23.00 -8.41 33.16
C LEU A 197 23.03 -9.92 33.40
N PHE A 198 22.59 -10.71 32.42
CA PHE A 198 22.56 -12.16 32.50
C PHE A 198 22.64 -12.77 31.10
N HIS A 199 23.38 -13.87 30.94
CA HIS A 199 23.39 -14.68 29.73
C HIS A 199 23.44 -16.17 30.09
N SER A 200 22.55 -16.97 29.52
CA SER A 200 22.37 -18.40 29.83
C SER A 200 23.51 -19.33 29.39
N PHE A 201 24.46 -18.83 28.59
CA PHE A 201 25.46 -19.65 27.89
C PHE A 201 26.89 -19.09 28.02
N VAL A 202 27.03 -17.81 28.40
CA VAL A 202 28.32 -17.11 28.40
C VAL A 202 28.42 -16.34 29.71
N HIS A 203 29.16 -16.90 30.65
CA HIS A 203 29.57 -16.21 31.87
C HIS A 203 30.89 -15.52 31.58
N LYS A 204 30.90 -14.18 31.51
CA LYS A 204 32.13 -13.40 31.39
C LYS A 204 32.69 -13.13 32.77
N THR A 205 34.01 -13.15 32.90
CA THR A 205 34.69 -12.77 34.14
C THR A 205 34.61 -11.26 34.35
N GLU A 206 34.74 -10.80 35.59
CA GLU A 206 34.63 -9.37 35.94
C GLU A 206 35.66 -8.51 35.20
N GLU A 207 36.86 -9.05 34.94
CA GLU A 207 37.94 -8.40 34.21
C GLU A 207 37.61 -8.22 32.71
N GLU A 208 37.00 -9.23 32.08
CA GLU A 208 36.54 -9.13 30.69
C GLU A 208 35.40 -8.11 30.55
N LEU A 209 34.53 -8.00 31.56
CA LEU A 209 33.45 -7.01 31.57
C LEU A 209 34.01 -5.58 31.64
N GLN A 210 35.02 -5.35 32.49
CA GLN A 210 35.71 -4.06 32.59
C GLN A 210 36.46 -3.69 31.30
N ALA A 211 37.13 -4.65 30.67
CA ALA A 211 37.80 -4.42 29.39
C ALA A 211 36.84 -4.02 28.26
N ILE A 212 35.65 -4.64 28.21
CA ILE A 212 34.61 -4.30 27.23
C ILE A 212 34.03 -2.90 27.48
N LEU A 213 33.82 -2.53 28.75
CA LEU A 213 33.33 -1.20 29.11
C LEU A 213 34.36 -0.12 28.73
N ALA A 214 35.63 -0.33 29.04
CA ALA A 214 36.72 0.57 28.68
C ALA A 214 36.84 0.74 27.15
N ALA A 215 36.79 -0.35 26.38
CA ALA A 215 36.83 -0.30 24.92
C ALA A 215 35.62 0.44 24.32
N LYS A 216 34.44 0.35 24.95
CA LYS A 216 33.23 1.07 24.52
C LYS A 216 33.36 2.57 24.79
N GLU A 217 33.92 2.95 25.93
CA GLU A 217 34.17 4.36 26.28
C GLU A 217 35.19 5.00 25.33
N GLU A 218 36.28 4.29 25.02
CA GLU A 218 37.27 4.75 24.05
C GLU A 218 36.65 4.96 22.66
N LYS A 219 35.81 4.03 22.20
CA LYS A 219 35.10 4.14 20.93
C LYS A 219 34.13 5.31 20.88
N LEU A 220 33.47 5.64 22.00
CA LEU A 220 32.62 6.82 22.13
C LEU A 220 33.43 8.11 22.06
N ARG A 221 34.59 8.18 22.74
CA ARG A 221 35.51 9.32 22.66
C ARG A 221 36.02 9.53 21.23
N LEU A 222 36.44 8.47 20.55
CA LEU A 222 36.88 8.53 19.14
C LEU A 222 35.76 8.93 18.17
N LYS A 223 34.49 8.64 18.49
CA LYS A 223 33.35 9.06 17.68
C LYS A 223 33.06 10.55 17.88
N ALA A 224 33.12 11.05 19.11
CA ALA A 224 32.97 12.47 19.43
C ALA A 224 34.05 13.31 18.74
N GLN A 225 35.32 12.90 18.85
CA GLN A 225 36.44 13.57 18.17
C GLN A 225 36.26 13.64 16.64
N ARG A 226 35.74 12.57 16.02
CA ARG A 226 35.44 12.55 14.57
C ARG A 226 34.29 13.49 14.21
N GLN A 227 33.30 13.64 15.08
CA GLN A 227 32.19 14.58 14.87
C GLN A 227 32.66 16.02 15.00
N ASP A 228 33.51 16.34 15.98
CA ASP A 228 34.09 17.68 16.15
C ASP A 228 34.98 18.06 14.97
N GLN A 229 35.83 17.14 14.48
CA GLN A 229 36.62 17.36 13.27
C GLN A 229 35.75 17.57 12.03
N GLN A 230 34.65 16.82 11.88
CA GLN A 230 33.72 17.04 10.77
C GLN A 230 33.04 18.41 10.86
N ALA A 231 32.64 18.84 12.05
CA ALA A 231 32.05 20.16 12.27
C ALA A 231 33.03 21.30 11.90
N GLN A 232 34.29 21.21 12.34
CA GLN A 232 35.34 22.17 11.99
C GLN A 232 35.62 22.19 10.48
N ASN A 233 35.67 21.03 9.83
CA ASN A 233 35.87 20.93 8.38
C ASN A 233 34.72 21.57 7.59
N VAL A 234 33.47 21.43 8.07
CA VAL A 234 32.29 22.06 7.48
C VAL A 234 32.35 23.58 7.64
N GLN A 235 32.69 24.09 8.84
CA GLN A 235 32.86 25.53 9.08
C GLN A 235 33.94 26.13 8.19
N ARG A 236 35.13 25.51 8.10
CA ARG A 236 36.21 25.96 7.20
C ARG A 236 35.77 26.01 5.73
N LYS A 237 34.95 25.04 5.29
CA LYS A 237 34.41 25.00 3.92
C LYS A 237 33.34 26.08 3.70
N GLN A 238 32.58 26.45 4.72
CA GLN A 238 31.64 27.58 4.67
C GLN A 238 32.38 28.91 4.59
N GLU A 239 33.39 29.14 5.41
CA GLU A 239 34.23 30.35 5.37
C GLU A 239 34.92 30.53 4.00
N GLN A 240 35.44 29.44 3.42
CA GLN A 240 36.01 29.47 2.07
C GLN A 240 34.98 29.85 1.00
N ARG A 241 33.74 29.35 1.10
CA ARG A 241 32.64 29.70 0.19
C ARG A 241 32.24 31.18 0.35
N GLU A 242 32.19 31.69 1.57
CA GLU A 242 31.90 33.10 1.83
C GLU A 242 33.02 34.02 1.34
N ALA A 243 34.28 33.64 1.53
CA ALA A 243 35.43 34.36 0.99
C ALA A 243 35.41 34.39 -0.54
N HIS A 244 35.09 33.26 -1.18
CA HIS A 244 34.93 33.19 -2.64
C HIS A 244 33.76 34.06 -3.13
N ARG A 245 32.63 34.05 -2.40
CA ARG A 245 31.47 34.91 -2.69
C ARG A 245 31.84 36.39 -2.59
N LYS A 246 32.57 36.81 -1.54
CA LYS A 246 33.04 38.20 -1.40
C LYS A 246 34.00 38.61 -2.52
N LYS A 247 34.94 37.73 -2.91
CA LYS A 247 35.85 37.98 -4.04
C LYS A 247 35.09 38.13 -5.37
N SER A 248 34.09 37.28 -5.61
CA SER A 248 33.23 37.37 -6.80
C SER A 248 32.42 38.68 -6.83
N LEU A 249 31.83 39.08 -5.69
CA LEU A 249 31.12 40.36 -5.57
C LEU A 249 32.05 41.58 -5.76
N ALA A 250 33.30 41.50 -5.28
CA ALA A 250 34.30 42.54 -5.52
C ALA A 250 34.71 42.62 -7.00
N GLY A 251 34.79 41.48 -7.70
CA GLY A 251 35.01 41.42 -9.14
C GLY A 251 33.87 42.09 -9.92
N MET A 252 32.61 41.82 -9.56
CA MET A 252 31.45 42.50 -10.16
C MET A 252 31.44 44.00 -9.88
N LYS A 253 31.85 44.43 -8.67
CA LYS A 253 31.96 45.86 -8.35
C LYS A 253 33.08 46.57 -9.13
N ARG A 254 34.21 45.90 -9.37
CA ARG A 254 35.29 46.45 -10.21
C ARG A 254 34.87 46.56 -11.67
N ALA A 255 34.20 45.52 -12.20
CA ALA A 255 33.64 45.56 -13.55
C ALA A 255 32.55 46.65 -13.73
N ARG A 256 31.88 47.04 -12.63
CA ARG A 256 30.93 48.17 -12.63
C ARG A 256 31.64 49.52 -12.52
N ALA A 257 32.73 49.62 -11.76
CA ALA A 257 33.54 50.84 -11.65
C ALA A 257 34.33 51.15 -12.93
N GLU A 258 34.81 50.12 -13.65
CA GLU A 258 35.45 50.27 -14.96
C GLU A 258 34.46 50.69 -16.07
N ALA A 259 33.15 50.64 -15.82
CA ALA A 259 32.11 51.16 -16.70
C ALA A 259 31.71 52.62 -16.39
N ASP A 260 32.18 53.19 -15.26
CA ASP A 260 31.91 54.56 -14.81
C ASP A 260 33.12 55.51 -15.02
N GLU A 261 34.23 55.06 -15.64
CA GLU A 261 35.44 55.86 -15.91
C GLU A 261 35.48 56.52 -17.32
N ASP A 262 34.32 56.78 -17.95
CA ASP A 262 34.26 57.61 -19.16
C ASP A 262 33.07 58.59 -19.11
N SER A 263 33.27 59.74 -18.43
CA SER A 263 32.59 61.03 -18.62
C SER A 263 32.87 61.97 -17.44
N ASP A 264 33.86 62.86 -17.59
CA ASP A 264 34.09 64.02 -16.73
C ASP A 264 33.03 65.12 -16.91
N ALA A 265 32.42 65.61 -15.81
CA ALA A 265 32.18 67.03 -15.51
C ALA A 265 31.38 67.24 -14.20
N GLU A 266 31.73 68.30 -13.47
CA GLU A 266 31.39 68.61 -12.07
C GLU A 266 30.05 69.35 -11.81
N ASP A 267 29.57 69.20 -10.55
CA ASP A 267 28.91 70.21 -9.65
C ASP A 267 27.38 70.53 -9.81
N PRO A 268 26.67 71.05 -8.76
CA PRO A 268 26.19 70.34 -7.54
C PRO A 268 24.70 70.59 -7.19
N GLY A 269 24.19 69.88 -6.17
CA GLY A 269 23.13 70.41 -5.29
C GLY A 269 21.98 69.45 -4.96
N ALA A 270 21.85 69.10 -3.68
CA ALA A 270 20.60 68.61 -3.06
C ALA A 270 19.73 69.84 -2.63
N PRO A 271 18.44 69.74 -2.21
CA PRO A 271 17.75 68.53 -1.70
C PRO A 271 16.22 68.39 -2.01
N GLU A 272 15.69 67.25 -1.54
CA GLU A 272 14.37 67.04 -0.91
C GLU A 272 13.04 67.03 -1.70
N GLU A 273 12.17 66.11 -1.23
CA GLU A 273 10.71 66.00 -1.35
C GLU A 273 10.05 65.19 -2.50
N ALA A 274 9.66 63.97 -2.10
CA ALA A 274 8.28 63.48 -2.04
C ALA A 274 7.47 63.21 -3.34
N GLU A 275 7.08 61.93 -3.43
CA GLU A 275 5.75 61.46 -3.88
C GLU A 275 5.17 62.08 -5.17
N ARG A 276 5.60 61.54 -6.33
CA ARG A 276 4.71 61.17 -7.45
C ARG A 276 5.54 60.69 -8.65
N ALA A 277 5.85 59.40 -8.70
CA ALA A 277 6.27 58.76 -9.96
C ALA A 277 6.08 57.24 -9.95
N GLY A 278 5.16 56.70 -9.14
CA GLY A 278 4.85 55.25 -9.13
C GLY A 278 4.07 54.75 -10.36
N GLN A 279 4.07 55.50 -11.46
CA GLN A 279 3.39 55.16 -12.71
C GLN A 279 4.22 55.46 -13.96
N GLN A 280 5.49 55.89 -13.83
CA GLN A 280 6.34 56.19 -14.98
C GLN A 280 7.59 55.27 -15.07
N GLU A 281 8.04 54.67 -13.96
CA GLU A 281 9.21 53.77 -13.97
C GLU A 281 8.92 52.35 -14.50
N GLU A 282 7.66 51.93 -14.60
CA GLU A 282 7.32 50.65 -15.25
C GLU A 282 7.29 50.75 -16.79
N GLU A 283 7.22 51.96 -17.35
CA GLU A 283 7.27 52.15 -18.81
C GLU A 283 8.72 52.23 -19.33
N ASP A 284 9.65 52.81 -18.55
CA ASP A 284 11.06 52.99 -18.96
C ASP A 284 11.92 51.72 -18.81
N GLU A 285 11.66 50.84 -17.84
CA GLU A 285 12.35 49.52 -17.77
C GLU A 285 11.92 48.60 -18.93
N ALA A 286 10.68 48.75 -19.41
CA ALA A 286 10.17 48.01 -20.56
C ALA A 286 10.75 48.53 -21.88
N GLU A 287 11.05 49.82 -21.99
CA GLU A 287 11.66 50.43 -23.18
C GLU A 287 13.18 50.16 -23.27
N TYR A 288 13.88 50.14 -22.13
CA TYR A 288 15.28 49.70 -22.06
C TYR A 288 15.44 48.21 -22.42
N PHE A 289 14.51 47.35 -21.99
CA PHE A 289 14.50 45.94 -22.40
C PHE A 289 14.21 45.74 -23.89
N ARG A 290 13.45 46.64 -24.54
CA ARG A 290 13.20 46.62 -26.00
C ARG A 290 14.42 47.03 -26.81
N GLN A 291 15.22 47.99 -26.33
CA GLN A 291 16.44 48.44 -27.02
C GLN A 291 17.66 47.53 -26.81
N ALA A 292 17.76 46.82 -25.69
CA ALA A 292 18.93 45.99 -25.37
C ALA A 292 18.95 44.60 -26.05
N VAL A 293 17.80 44.06 -26.45
CA VAL A 293 17.68 42.68 -27.00
C VAL A 293 17.58 42.65 -28.54
N GLY A 294 17.31 43.79 -29.19
CA GLY A 294 17.33 43.88 -30.66
C GLY A 294 16.35 42.94 -31.37
N GLU A 295 15.26 42.54 -30.70
CA GLU A 295 14.22 41.69 -31.25
C GLU A 295 12.87 42.35 -30.97
N GLU A 296 12.15 42.73 -32.02
CA GLU A 296 10.78 43.22 -31.90
C GLU A 296 9.90 42.15 -31.23
N PRO A 297 8.89 42.54 -30.43
CA PRO A 297 7.94 41.57 -29.89
C PRO A 297 7.24 40.89 -31.07
N ASP A 298 7.50 39.58 -31.26
CA ASP A 298 6.90 38.65 -32.23
C ASP A 298 5.53 39.17 -32.72
N GLU A 299 5.50 40.02 -33.75
CA GLU A 299 4.30 40.25 -34.54
C GLU A 299 4.02 38.90 -35.16
N GLY A 300 3.02 38.21 -34.61
CA GLY A 300 2.80 36.79 -34.82
C GLY A 300 2.98 36.43 -36.28
N ALA A 301 3.94 35.53 -36.54
CA ALA A 301 4.24 35.01 -37.88
C ALA A 301 2.93 34.81 -38.66
N PRO A 302 2.87 35.23 -39.95
CA PRO A 302 1.63 35.23 -40.70
C PRO A 302 0.93 33.87 -40.58
N PRO A 303 -0.37 33.85 -40.27
CA PRO A 303 -1.08 32.59 -40.04
C PRO A 303 -0.96 31.71 -41.28
N CYS A 304 -0.69 30.42 -41.04
CA CYS A 304 -0.66 29.41 -42.09
C CYS A 304 -1.87 29.56 -43.05
N PRO A 305 -1.68 29.43 -44.37
CA PRO A 305 -2.81 29.37 -45.29
C PRO A 305 -3.80 28.27 -44.87
N ALA A 306 -5.08 28.61 -44.76
CA ALA A 306 -6.12 27.71 -44.23
C ALA A 306 -6.21 26.37 -45.00
N ASN A 307 -6.03 26.42 -46.32
CA ASN A 307 -6.07 25.27 -47.22
C ASN A 307 -4.95 24.26 -46.89
N VAL A 308 -3.74 24.77 -46.61
CA VAL A 308 -2.57 23.96 -46.25
C VAL A 308 -2.75 23.27 -44.90
N SER A 309 -3.25 24.00 -43.90
CA SER A 309 -3.56 23.41 -42.58
C SER A 309 -4.68 22.36 -42.66
N ALA A 310 -5.69 22.57 -43.50
CA ALA A 310 -6.80 21.64 -43.69
C ALA A 310 -6.38 20.34 -44.42
N ALA A 311 -5.45 20.43 -45.37
CA ALA A 311 -4.89 19.26 -46.06
C ALA A 311 -4.09 18.36 -45.09
N ALA A 312 -3.24 18.96 -44.27
CA ALA A 312 -2.52 18.23 -43.22
C ALA A 312 -3.50 17.57 -42.23
N ASP A 313 -4.47 18.33 -41.72
CA ASP A 313 -5.50 17.83 -40.79
C ASP A 313 -6.29 16.63 -41.34
N ARG A 314 -6.60 16.61 -42.64
CA ARG A 314 -7.32 15.49 -43.28
C ARG A 314 -6.51 14.20 -43.24
N ILE A 315 -5.24 14.23 -43.64
CA ILE A 315 -4.33 13.08 -43.59
C ILE A 315 -4.20 12.55 -42.15
N LEU A 316 -4.07 13.47 -41.20
CA LEU A 316 -3.91 13.19 -39.77
C LEU A 316 -5.18 12.60 -39.13
N SER A 317 -6.36 12.95 -39.64
CA SER A 317 -7.66 12.46 -39.14
C SER A 317 -8.03 11.06 -39.65
N GLY A 318 -7.69 10.72 -40.90
CA GLY A 318 -8.05 9.42 -41.49
C GLY A 318 -7.48 8.21 -40.73
N PHE A 319 -6.29 8.35 -40.15
CA PHE A 319 -5.70 7.30 -39.30
C PHE A 319 -6.50 7.03 -38.01
N GLN A 320 -7.08 8.08 -37.43
CA GLN A 320 -7.81 7.98 -36.16
C GLN A 320 -9.17 7.29 -36.32
N GLU A 321 -9.85 7.54 -37.44
CA GLU A 321 -11.20 7.06 -37.73
C GLU A 321 -11.27 5.56 -38.04
N GLY A 322 -10.20 4.96 -38.58
CA GLY A 322 -10.17 3.54 -38.94
C GLY A 322 -9.89 2.58 -37.78
N PHE A 323 -9.10 3.00 -36.79
CA PHE A 323 -8.49 2.09 -35.80
C PHE A 323 -8.87 2.37 -34.34
N LEU A 324 -9.14 3.62 -33.95
CA LEU A 324 -9.26 3.95 -32.53
C LEU A 324 -10.60 3.55 -31.92
N TRP A 325 -11.73 3.74 -32.63
CA TRP A 325 -13.05 3.48 -32.04
C TRP A 325 -13.29 2.01 -31.62
N PRO A 326 -12.90 0.96 -32.40
CA PRO A 326 -13.13 -0.42 -31.98
C PRO A 326 -12.27 -0.80 -30.77
N ILE A 327 -11.06 -0.23 -30.68
CA ILE A 327 -10.13 -0.46 -29.58
C ILE A 327 -10.67 0.15 -28.30
N LEU A 328 -11.13 1.40 -28.34
CA LEU A 328 -11.72 2.07 -27.18
C LEU A 328 -12.96 1.33 -26.65
N VAL A 329 -13.78 0.75 -27.53
CA VAL A 329 -14.93 -0.10 -27.13
C VAL A 329 -14.45 -1.38 -26.46
N THR A 330 -13.43 -2.04 -27.02
CA THR A 330 -12.86 -3.26 -26.45
C THR A 330 -12.23 -2.99 -25.09
N GLU A 331 -11.46 -1.90 -24.99
CA GLU A 331 -10.86 -1.41 -23.75
C GLU A 331 -11.91 -1.16 -22.68
N PHE A 332 -13.00 -0.47 -23.02
CA PHE A 332 -14.10 -0.23 -22.09
C PHE A 332 -14.63 -1.53 -21.47
N LEU A 333 -14.93 -2.53 -22.30
CA LEU A 333 -15.46 -3.81 -21.82
C LEU A 333 -14.47 -4.55 -20.91
N VAL A 334 -13.20 -4.63 -21.31
CA VAL A 334 -12.16 -5.33 -20.56
C VAL A 334 -11.83 -4.59 -19.26
N ALA A 335 -11.70 -3.26 -19.31
CA ALA A 335 -11.39 -2.41 -18.18
C ALA A 335 -12.49 -2.48 -17.11
N VAL A 336 -13.76 -2.35 -17.51
CA VAL A 336 -14.89 -2.41 -16.59
C VAL A 336 -14.99 -3.80 -15.97
N ALA A 337 -14.92 -4.87 -16.76
CA ALA A 337 -14.99 -6.23 -16.25
C ALA A 337 -13.85 -6.56 -15.28
N GLY A 338 -12.60 -6.27 -15.67
CA GLY A 338 -11.40 -6.57 -14.89
C GLY A 338 -11.30 -5.77 -13.60
N ASN A 339 -11.48 -4.45 -13.66
CA ASN A 339 -11.35 -3.58 -12.48
C ASN A 339 -12.54 -3.72 -11.52
N SER A 340 -13.76 -3.94 -12.02
CA SER A 340 -14.93 -4.21 -11.16
C SER A 340 -14.80 -5.54 -10.44
N LEU A 341 -14.33 -6.60 -11.13
CA LEU A 341 -14.07 -7.90 -10.50
C LEU A 341 -12.99 -7.78 -9.42
N ALA A 342 -11.93 -7.01 -9.67
CA ALA A 342 -10.87 -6.76 -8.70
C ALA A 342 -11.41 -6.07 -7.44
N LEU A 343 -12.17 -4.98 -7.58
CA LEU A 343 -12.79 -4.28 -6.45
C LEU A 343 -13.76 -5.16 -5.67
N TYR A 344 -14.58 -5.95 -6.37
CA TYR A 344 -15.47 -6.93 -5.74
C TYR A 344 -14.68 -7.96 -4.90
N ARG A 345 -13.57 -8.49 -5.43
CA ARG A 345 -12.72 -9.45 -4.72
C ARG A 345 -12.01 -8.81 -3.52
N PHE A 346 -11.49 -7.59 -3.65
CA PHE A 346 -10.94 -6.84 -2.51
C PHE A 346 -11.98 -6.60 -1.42
N GLY A 347 -13.22 -6.31 -1.80
CA GLY A 347 -14.34 -6.11 -0.88
C GLY A 347 -14.78 -7.36 -0.13
N THR A 348 -14.81 -8.51 -0.81
CA THR A 348 -15.45 -9.74 -0.30
C THR A 348 -14.47 -10.78 0.25
N ARG A 349 -13.25 -10.85 -0.28
CA ARG A 349 -12.28 -11.91 0.06
C ARG A 349 -11.11 -11.43 0.91
N GLU A 350 -10.80 -10.14 0.88
CA GLU A 350 -9.66 -9.61 1.63
C GLU A 350 -10.05 -9.25 3.06
N GLN A 351 -9.28 -9.76 4.03
CA GLN A 351 -9.50 -9.50 5.45
C GLN A 351 -9.26 -8.03 5.79
N ARG A 352 -10.12 -7.44 6.63
CA ARG A 352 -9.96 -6.08 7.12
C ARG A 352 -9.20 -6.05 8.45
N PRO A 353 -8.38 -5.01 8.71
CA PRO A 353 -8.11 -3.85 7.86
C PRO A 353 -7.22 -4.19 6.65
N TRP A 354 -7.52 -3.58 5.50
CA TRP A 354 -6.77 -3.84 4.26
C TRP A 354 -5.30 -3.47 4.39
N HIS A 355 -4.44 -4.33 3.84
CA HIS A 355 -3.01 -4.07 3.71
C HIS A 355 -2.74 -2.87 2.79
N PRO A 356 -1.72 -2.02 3.06
CA PRO A 356 -1.40 -0.85 2.23
C PRO A 356 -1.35 -1.10 0.71
N ALA A 357 -0.74 -2.21 0.29
CA ALA A 357 -0.68 -2.58 -1.13
C ALA A 357 -2.07 -2.80 -1.75
N VAL A 358 -3.01 -3.40 -1.01
CA VAL A 358 -4.41 -3.60 -1.46
C VAL A 358 -5.14 -2.27 -1.56
N ILE A 359 -4.87 -1.33 -0.65
CA ILE A 359 -5.43 0.03 -0.71
C ILE A 359 -4.97 0.73 -1.99
N PHE A 360 -3.66 0.71 -2.30
CA PHE A 360 -3.16 1.32 -3.54
C PHE A 360 -3.72 0.64 -4.80
N SER A 361 -3.83 -0.70 -4.82
CA SER A 361 -4.46 -1.42 -5.93
C SER A 361 -5.94 -1.10 -6.09
N ALA A 362 -6.68 -0.94 -5.00
CA ALA A 362 -8.09 -0.54 -5.04
C ALA A 362 -8.25 0.90 -5.58
N GLN A 363 -7.37 1.82 -5.18
CA GLN A 363 -7.38 3.19 -5.69
C GLN A 363 -7.06 3.25 -7.18
N LEU A 364 -6.11 2.42 -7.64
CA LEU A 364 -5.81 2.26 -9.07
C LEU A 364 -7.04 1.76 -9.85
N ALA A 365 -7.71 0.70 -9.35
CA ALA A 365 -8.91 0.17 -10.00
C ALA A 365 -10.07 1.19 -10.03
N VAL A 366 -10.22 2.01 -8.99
CA VAL A 366 -11.21 3.10 -8.97
C VAL A 366 -10.87 4.15 -10.03
N SER A 367 -9.59 4.53 -10.17
CA SER A 367 -9.14 5.45 -11.22
C SER A 367 -9.43 4.93 -12.62
N ASP A 368 -9.09 3.66 -12.86
CA ASP A 368 -9.29 3.00 -14.14
C ASP A 368 -10.77 2.97 -14.53
N LEU A 369 -11.67 2.69 -13.57
CA LEU A 369 -13.12 2.71 -13.82
C LEU A 369 -13.63 4.11 -14.13
N PHE A 370 -13.19 5.14 -13.40
CA PHE A 370 -13.58 6.52 -13.70
C PHE A 370 -13.17 6.94 -15.12
N TYR A 371 -11.95 6.59 -15.54
CA TYR A 371 -11.50 6.86 -16.91
C TYR A 371 -12.24 5.99 -17.94
N ALA A 372 -12.50 4.71 -17.64
CA ALA A 372 -13.22 3.81 -18.53
C ALA A 372 -14.60 4.37 -18.92
N LEU A 373 -15.29 5.06 -18.00
CA LEU A 373 -16.58 5.71 -18.29
C LEU A 373 -16.49 6.82 -19.37
N THR A 374 -15.29 7.36 -19.64
CA THR A 374 -15.06 8.36 -20.69
C THR A 374 -14.77 7.75 -22.06
N LEU A 375 -14.48 6.44 -22.12
CA LEU A 375 -14.15 5.74 -23.37
C LEU A 375 -15.32 5.66 -24.35
N PRO A 376 -16.59 5.41 -23.96
CA PRO A 376 -17.69 5.36 -24.92
C PRO A 376 -17.97 6.70 -25.63
N PRO A 377 -18.04 7.86 -24.93
CA PRO A 377 -18.09 9.17 -25.59
C PRO A 377 -16.92 9.41 -26.54
N LEU A 378 -15.71 8.96 -26.16
CA LEU A 378 -14.52 9.08 -26.99
C LEU A 378 -14.57 8.17 -28.22
N ALA A 379 -15.06 6.93 -28.09
CA ALA A 379 -15.27 6.01 -29.20
C ALA A 379 -16.32 6.55 -30.17
N ALA A 380 -17.43 7.09 -29.67
CA ALA A 380 -18.45 7.75 -30.48
C ALA A 380 -17.90 8.98 -31.23
N TYR A 381 -16.96 9.72 -30.64
CA TYR A 381 -16.27 10.82 -31.32
C TYR A 381 -15.36 10.36 -32.46
N PHE A 382 -14.66 9.24 -32.31
CA PHE A 382 -13.78 8.70 -33.36
C PHE A 382 -14.52 7.87 -34.41
N TYR A 383 -15.79 7.53 -34.20
CA TYR A 383 -16.63 6.89 -35.21
C TYR A 383 -16.95 7.88 -36.35
N PRO A 384 -16.77 7.50 -37.63
CA PRO A 384 -17.02 8.40 -38.75
C PRO A 384 -18.49 8.90 -38.84
N PRO A 385 -18.74 10.20 -39.08
CA PRO A 385 -17.76 11.29 -39.17
C PRO A 385 -17.28 11.75 -37.79
N LYS A 386 -15.99 12.06 -37.66
CA LYS A 386 -15.38 12.49 -36.41
C LYS A 386 -15.95 13.81 -35.88
N HIS A 387 -16.93 13.72 -34.99
CA HIS A 387 -17.74 14.86 -34.56
C HIS A 387 -18.03 14.84 -33.06
N TRP A 388 -17.54 15.86 -32.33
CA TRP A 388 -17.73 15.96 -30.88
C TRP A 388 -19.07 16.60 -30.53
N ARG A 389 -19.98 15.84 -29.91
CA ARG A 389 -21.38 16.25 -29.63
C ARG A 389 -21.66 16.63 -28.17
N TYR A 390 -20.70 16.44 -27.27
CA TYR A 390 -20.91 16.52 -25.82
C TYR A 390 -20.62 17.90 -25.22
N GLY A 391 -20.35 18.90 -26.05
CA GLY A 391 -20.02 20.26 -25.63
C GLY A 391 -18.58 20.43 -25.12
N GLU A 392 -18.19 21.66 -24.86
CA GLU A 392 -16.81 22.01 -24.51
C GLU A 392 -16.38 21.49 -23.14
N ALA A 393 -17.27 21.54 -22.14
CA ALA A 393 -16.97 21.06 -20.79
C ALA A 393 -16.56 19.57 -20.78
N MET A 394 -17.31 18.72 -21.51
CA MET A 394 -16.97 17.29 -21.62
C MET A 394 -15.69 17.05 -22.41
N CYS A 395 -15.37 17.89 -23.41
CA CYS A 395 -14.09 17.80 -24.12
C CYS A 395 -12.93 18.06 -23.16
N ARG A 396 -13.00 19.16 -22.39
CA ARG A 396 -11.96 19.49 -21.41
C ARG A 396 -11.84 18.44 -20.32
N LEU A 397 -12.98 17.96 -19.81
CA LEU A 397 -13.03 16.93 -18.77
C LEU A 397 -12.42 15.61 -19.24
N GLU A 398 -12.73 15.15 -20.46
CA GLU A 398 -12.15 13.91 -20.99
C GLU A 398 -10.63 14.02 -21.14
N ARG A 399 -10.11 15.16 -21.64
CA ARG A 399 -8.65 15.39 -21.75
C ARG A 399 -7.97 15.43 -20.39
N PHE A 400 -8.61 16.07 -19.42
CA PHE A 400 -8.14 16.10 -18.03
C PHE A 400 -8.14 14.70 -17.41
N LEU A 401 -9.24 13.95 -17.50
CA LEU A 401 -9.36 12.62 -16.92
C LEU A 401 -8.39 11.63 -17.55
N PHE A 402 -8.10 11.74 -18.85
CA PHE A 402 -7.06 10.95 -19.50
C PHE A 402 -5.69 11.16 -18.84
N ILE A 403 -5.23 12.42 -18.73
CA ILE A 403 -3.93 12.73 -18.11
C ILE A 403 -3.92 12.41 -16.62
N CYS A 404 -5.00 12.74 -15.90
CA CYS A 404 -5.13 12.47 -14.47
C CYS A 404 -5.09 10.97 -14.19
N ASN A 405 -5.77 10.15 -15.00
CA ASN A 405 -5.71 8.70 -14.87
C ASN A 405 -4.31 8.17 -15.15
N THR A 406 -3.68 8.56 -16.27
CA THR A 406 -2.30 8.11 -16.59
C THR A 406 -1.32 8.45 -15.46
N LEU A 407 -1.37 9.67 -14.93
CA LEU A 407 -0.52 10.08 -13.81
C LEU A 407 -0.86 9.35 -12.52
N GLY A 408 -2.15 9.18 -12.22
CA GLY A 408 -2.63 8.41 -11.08
C GLY A 408 -2.13 6.97 -11.13
N SER A 409 -2.24 6.31 -12.28
CA SER A 409 -1.74 4.95 -12.49
C SER A 409 -0.25 4.84 -12.23
N ILE A 410 0.56 5.77 -12.77
CA ILE A 410 2.01 5.81 -12.54
C ILE A 410 2.34 6.00 -11.05
N ILE A 411 1.65 6.92 -10.36
CA ILE A 411 1.85 7.18 -8.92
C ILE A 411 1.48 5.94 -8.09
N PHE A 412 0.34 5.31 -8.35
CA PHE A 412 -0.11 4.14 -7.59
C PHE A 412 0.75 2.91 -7.86
N ILE A 413 1.17 2.67 -9.10
CA ILE A 413 2.14 1.61 -9.41
C ILE A 413 3.44 1.86 -8.63
N THR A 414 3.92 3.10 -8.60
CA THR A 414 5.13 3.45 -7.84
C THR A 414 4.97 3.18 -6.35
N CYS A 415 3.82 3.53 -5.78
CA CYS A 415 3.49 3.25 -4.38
C CYS A 415 3.42 1.74 -4.09
N ILE A 416 2.84 0.95 -4.99
CA ILE A 416 2.81 -0.52 -4.88
C ILE A 416 4.23 -1.09 -4.89
N SER A 417 5.08 -0.65 -5.83
CA SER A 417 6.47 -1.10 -5.96
C SER A 417 7.31 -0.74 -4.73
N LEU A 418 7.19 0.48 -4.22
CA LEU A 418 7.87 0.92 -3.00
C LEU A 418 7.38 0.17 -1.77
N ASN A 419 6.07 -0.05 -1.63
CA ASN A 419 5.53 -0.82 -0.53
C ASN A 419 6.03 -2.27 -0.54
N ARG A 420 6.16 -2.89 -1.72
CA ARG A 420 6.72 -4.24 -1.85
C ARG A 420 8.21 -4.28 -1.55
N TYR A 421 8.98 -3.29 -2.01
CA TYR A 421 10.38 -3.12 -1.62
C TYR A 421 10.54 -3.02 -0.10
N LEU A 422 9.80 -2.12 0.56
CA LEU A 422 9.89 -1.92 2.01
C LEU A 422 9.46 -3.17 2.79
N GLY A 423 8.44 -3.90 2.31
CA GLY A 423 7.99 -5.14 2.93
C GLY A 423 9.03 -6.25 2.91
N VAL A 424 9.79 -6.39 1.82
CA VAL A 424 10.79 -7.46 1.65
C VAL A 424 12.14 -7.07 2.25
N VAL A 425 12.61 -5.84 2.03
CA VAL A 425 13.95 -5.41 2.43
C VAL A 425 13.97 -4.88 3.87
N HIS A 426 12.88 -4.24 4.33
CA HIS A 426 12.78 -3.61 5.65
C HIS A 426 11.52 -4.06 6.42
N PRO A 427 11.35 -5.37 6.71
CA PRO A 427 10.10 -5.93 7.25
C PRO A 427 9.71 -5.34 8.61
N PHE A 428 10.69 -5.06 9.48
CA PHE A 428 10.43 -4.46 10.81
C PHE A 428 9.98 -3.01 10.73
N PHE A 429 10.50 -2.23 9.76
CA PHE A 429 10.07 -0.87 9.51
C PHE A 429 8.63 -0.84 8.99
N THR A 430 8.32 -1.69 8.00
CA THR A 430 6.98 -1.81 7.43
C THR A 430 5.94 -2.17 8.48
N ARG A 431 6.22 -3.13 9.35
CA ARG A 431 5.29 -3.56 10.41
C ARG A 431 5.05 -2.50 11.49
N SER A 432 6.04 -1.64 11.76
CA SER A 432 5.94 -0.61 12.81
C SER A 432 5.41 0.73 12.31
N HIS A 433 5.73 1.13 11.08
CA HIS A 433 5.47 2.47 10.55
C HIS A 433 4.41 2.51 9.43
N LEU A 434 4.27 1.47 8.59
CA LEU A 434 3.33 1.47 7.46
C LEU A 434 1.96 0.88 7.86
N ARG A 435 1.17 1.69 8.58
CA ARG A 435 -0.22 1.39 8.92
C ARG A 435 -1.18 1.72 7.75
N PRO A 436 -2.36 1.08 7.66
CA PRO A 436 -3.37 1.38 6.64
C PRO A 436 -3.79 2.85 6.54
N LYS A 437 -3.76 3.59 7.66
CA LYS A 437 -4.07 5.04 7.68
C LYS A 437 -3.10 5.85 6.81
N HIS A 438 -1.81 5.51 6.82
CA HIS A 438 -0.81 6.18 5.99
C HIS A 438 -1.03 5.87 4.50
N ALA A 439 -1.44 4.64 4.16
CA ALA A 439 -1.76 4.27 2.79
C ALA A 439 -2.93 5.08 2.22
N TRP A 440 -3.99 5.29 3.01
CA TRP A 440 -5.09 6.19 2.64
C TRP A 440 -4.64 7.64 2.47
N ALA A 441 -3.82 8.16 3.39
CA ALA A 441 -3.29 9.51 3.29
C ALA A 441 -2.39 9.71 2.05
N ILE A 442 -1.48 8.77 1.79
CA ILE A 442 -0.63 8.75 0.58
C ILE A 442 -1.48 8.66 -0.67
N SER A 443 -2.56 7.86 -0.65
CA SER A 443 -3.46 7.76 -1.79
C SER A 443 -4.19 9.08 -2.08
N ALA A 444 -4.69 9.76 -1.04
CA ALA A 444 -5.31 11.06 -1.18
C ALA A 444 -4.31 12.11 -1.70
N ALA A 445 -3.08 12.11 -1.19
CA ALA A 445 -2.02 12.99 -1.69
C ALA A 445 -1.66 12.69 -3.16
N GLY A 446 -1.61 11.41 -3.53
CA GLY A 446 -1.37 10.97 -4.91
C GLY A 446 -2.45 11.44 -5.87
N TRP A 447 -3.73 11.34 -5.48
CA TRP A 447 -4.86 11.88 -6.23
C TRP A 447 -4.76 13.39 -6.45
N VAL A 448 -4.48 14.14 -5.38
CA VAL A 448 -4.31 15.60 -5.45
C VAL A 448 -3.14 15.95 -6.37
N LEU A 449 -2.00 15.25 -6.25
CA LEU A 449 -0.84 15.49 -7.10
C LEU A 449 -1.14 15.19 -8.58
N ALA A 450 -1.81 14.07 -8.88
CA ALA A 450 -2.21 13.73 -10.24
C ALA A 450 -3.16 14.79 -10.83
N ALA A 451 -4.15 15.24 -10.06
CA ALA A 451 -5.09 16.27 -10.48
C ALA A 451 -4.40 17.62 -10.71
N LEU A 452 -3.48 18.03 -9.83
CA LEU A 452 -2.72 19.27 -9.97
C LEU A 452 -1.84 19.26 -11.22
N LEU A 453 -1.12 18.16 -11.47
CA LEU A 453 -0.31 18.01 -12.68
C LEU A 453 -1.17 17.93 -13.96
N ALA A 454 -2.37 17.38 -13.88
CA ALA A 454 -3.32 17.31 -15.00
C ALA A 454 -4.07 18.64 -15.24
N ALA A 455 -4.23 19.49 -14.23
CA ALA A 455 -5.07 20.68 -14.27
C ALA A 455 -4.80 21.64 -15.44
N PRO A 456 -3.54 21.94 -15.84
CA PRO A 456 -3.28 22.79 -17.00
C PRO A 456 -3.90 22.27 -18.31
N THR A 457 -4.15 20.97 -18.42
CA THR A 457 -4.85 20.38 -19.57
C THR A 457 -6.25 20.96 -19.76
N LEU A 458 -6.95 21.36 -18.70
CA LEU A 458 -8.27 22.02 -18.79
C LEU A 458 -8.20 23.38 -19.50
N SER A 459 -7.07 24.08 -19.41
CA SER A 459 -6.87 25.36 -20.09
C SER A 459 -6.40 25.19 -21.53
N PHE A 460 -5.58 24.17 -21.79
CA PHE A 460 -5.06 23.93 -23.15
C PHE A 460 -6.04 23.20 -24.07
N SER A 461 -6.93 22.39 -23.50
CA SER A 461 -7.98 21.72 -24.27
C SER A 461 -9.16 22.64 -24.54
N HIS A 462 -9.69 22.59 -25.76
CA HIS A 462 -10.80 23.41 -26.18
C HIS A 462 -11.55 22.76 -27.34
N LEU A 463 -12.76 23.25 -27.57
CA LEU A 463 -13.57 22.85 -28.71
C LEU A 463 -13.22 23.74 -29.91
N THR A 464 -12.99 23.14 -31.07
CA THR A 464 -12.83 23.88 -32.32
C THR A 464 -14.08 23.71 -33.16
N THR A 465 -14.75 24.83 -33.43
CA THR A 465 -15.91 24.91 -34.32
C THR A 465 -15.46 25.13 -35.76
N PRO A 466 -16.20 24.58 -36.74
CA PRO A 466 -15.90 24.78 -38.15
C PRO A 466 -16.02 26.25 -38.55
N GLN A 467 -15.12 26.73 -39.42
CA GLN A 467 -15.16 28.10 -39.97
C GLN A 467 -16.11 28.22 -41.18
N GLN A 468 -16.54 27.10 -41.77
CA GLN A 468 -17.49 27.04 -42.89
C GLN A 468 -18.87 26.53 -42.43
N GLU A 469 -19.93 27.19 -42.88
CA GLU A 469 -21.32 26.73 -42.71
C GLU A 469 -21.60 25.49 -43.56
N GLY A 470 -22.02 24.39 -42.92
CA GLY A 470 -22.33 23.15 -43.61
C GLY A 470 -22.69 22.00 -42.66
N ARG A 471 -23.34 20.96 -43.19
CA ARG A 471 -23.66 19.75 -42.41
C ARG A 471 -22.43 18.85 -42.33
N CYS A 472 -21.98 18.56 -41.10
CA CYS A 472 -20.91 17.60 -40.85
C CYS A 472 -21.23 16.24 -41.49
N SER A 473 -20.33 15.75 -42.35
CA SER A 473 -20.42 14.47 -43.03
C SER A 473 -19.03 13.90 -43.29
N VAL A 474 -18.93 12.61 -43.61
CA VAL A 474 -17.65 11.95 -43.95
C VAL A 474 -16.99 12.63 -45.16
N SER A 475 -17.79 13.16 -46.07
CA SER A 475 -17.32 13.87 -47.28
C SER A 475 -16.88 15.32 -47.02
N ARG A 476 -17.23 15.90 -45.86
CA ARG A 476 -16.90 17.29 -45.46
C ARG A 476 -16.47 17.35 -43.98
N PRO A 477 -15.29 16.80 -43.63
CA PRO A 477 -14.79 16.76 -42.26
C PRO A 477 -14.47 18.15 -41.69
N GLU A 478 -14.22 19.14 -42.54
CA GLU A 478 -14.02 20.55 -42.15
C GLU A 478 -15.25 21.20 -41.50
N ALA A 479 -16.45 20.65 -41.73
CA ALA A 479 -17.70 21.10 -41.12
C ALA A 479 -17.99 20.43 -39.75
N CYS A 480 -17.08 19.60 -39.24
CA CYS A 480 -17.27 18.85 -38.00
C CYS A 480 -16.55 19.50 -36.80
N ILE A 481 -17.26 19.58 -35.67
CA ILE A 481 -16.72 20.04 -34.39
C ILE A 481 -15.66 19.06 -33.87
N LYS A 482 -14.46 19.57 -33.57
CA LYS A 482 -13.32 18.78 -33.06
C LYS A 482 -13.04 19.12 -31.60
N CYS A 483 -12.72 18.10 -30.80
CA CYS A 483 -12.19 18.29 -29.44
C CYS A 483 -10.66 18.24 -29.48
N LEU A 484 -10.00 19.40 -29.38
CA LEU A 484 -8.54 19.50 -29.39
C LEU A 484 -7.98 19.17 -28.00
N GLY A 485 -7.11 18.15 -27.96
CA GLY A 485 -6.39 17.74 -26.75
C GLY A 485 -5.03 18.41 -26.56
N THR A 486 -4.69 19.37 -27.42
CA THR A 486 -3.42 20.11 -27.39
C THR A 486 -3.72 21.60 -27.42
N ALA A 487 -2.80 22.41 -26.92
CA ALA A 487 -2.92 23.86 -26.96
C ALA A 487 -3.16 24.40 -28.38
N SER A 488 -3.84 25.54 -28.42
CA SER A 488 -3.92 26.38 -29.60
C SER A 488 -2.53 26.88 -30.00
N ASP A 489 -2.49 27.43 -31.18
CA ASP A 489 -1.29 27.80 -31.89
C ASP A 489 -0.44 28.83 -31.15
N ASN A 490 -1.09 29.82 -30.55
CA ASN A 490 -0.46 30.90 -29.80
C ASN A 490 0.09 30.43 -28.44
N GLN A 491 -0.42 29.29 -27.93
CA GLN A 491 -0.05 28.73 -26.63
C GLN A 491 0.88 27.51 -26.75
N LEU A 492 1.39 27.24 -27.96
CA LEU A 492 2.18 26.04 -28.23
C LEU A 492 3.53 26.05 -27.51
N LYS A 493 4.17 27.21 -27.31
CA LYS A 493 5.42 27.35 -26.52
C LYS A 493 5.18 26.94 -25.05
N ALA A 494 4.11 27.43 -24.43
CA ALA A 494 3.71 27.06 -23.06
C ALA A 494 3.35 25.57 -22.93
N TYR A 495 2.66 25.01 -23.93
CA TYR A 495 2.31 23.58 -23.95
C TYR A 495 3.53 22.66 -24.06
N THR A 496 4.62 23.10 -24.71
CA THR A 496 5.89 22.37 -24.72
C THR A 496 6.52 22.32 -23.35
N ALA A 497 6.62 23.46 -22.65
CA ALA A 497 7.12 23.50 -21.28
C ALA A 497 6.29 22.58 -20.37
N TYR A 498 4.96 22.65 -20.47
CA TYR A 498 4.05 21.75 -19.75
C TYR A 498 4.29 20.27 -20.08
N SER A 499 4.46 19.92 -21.35
CA SER A 499 4.70 18.55 -21.78
C SER A 499 6.05 18.01 -21.27
N LEU A 500 7.09 18.85 -21.19
CA LEU A 500 8.38 18.51 -20.59
C LEU A 500 8.27 18.30 -19.08
N VAL A 501 7.53 19.17 -18.37
CA VAL A 501 7.27 19.02 -16.93
C VAL A 501 6.55 17.70 -16.65
N LEU A 502 5.52 17.37 -17.43
CA LEU A 502 4.81 16.09 -17.32
C LEU A 502 5.73 14.89 -17.60
N MET A 503 6.58 14.98 -18.61
CA MET A 503 7.54 13.92 -18.91
C MET A 503 8.53 13.71 -17.76
N ALA A 504 9.08 14.79 -17.20
CA ALA A 504 10.08 14.71 -16.14
C ALA A 504 9.47 14.30 -14.79
N LEU A 505 8.44 15.02 -14.31
CA LEU A 505 7.85 14.81 -12.99
C LEU A 505 6.78 13.71 -13.00
N GLY A 506 5.98 13.64 -14.07
CA GLY A 506 4.87 12.70 -14.19
C GLY A 506 5.26 11.29 -14.61
N CYS A 507 6.41 11.13 -15.30
CA CYS A 507 6.89 9.81 -15.75
C CYS A 507 8.33 9.53 -15.33
N GLY A 508 9.26 10.46 -15.55
CA GLY A 508 10.70 10.24 -15.33
C GLY A 508 11.06 9.95 -13.87
N LEU A 509 10.62 10.81 -12.94
CA LEU A 509 10.87 10.61 -11.51
C LEU A 509 10.21 9.30 -10.97
N PRO A 510 8.91 9.03 -11.22
CA PRO A 510 8.30 7.74 -10.86
C PRO A 510 9.01 6.52 -11.47
N LEU A 511 9.44 6.60 -12.73
CA LEU A 511 10.18 5.53 -13.40
C LEU A 511 11.51 5.24 -12.67
N LEU A 512 12.27 6.28 -12.32
CA LEU A 512 13.52 6.11 -11.57
C LEU A 512 13.29 5.46 -10.20
N LEU A 513 12.27 5.90 -9.47
CA LEU A 513 11.90 5.33 -8.18
C LEU A 513 11.47 3.86 -8.29
N THR A 514 10.66 3.53 -9.31
CA THR A 514 10.22 2.15 -9.54
C THR A 514 11.35 1.23 -9.97
N LEU A 515 12.23 1.67 -10.88
CA LEU A 515 13.40 0.89 -11.29
C LEU A 515 14.38 0.68 -10.13
N ALA A 516 14.63 1.70 -9.30
CA ALA A 516 15.46 1.55 -8.11
C ALA A 516 14.85 0.55 -7.11
N ALA A 517 13.54 0.63 -6.89
CA ALA A 517 12.82 -0.32 -6.03
C ALA A 517 12.87 -1.76 -6.58
N TYR A 518 12.65 -1.95 -7.89
CA TYR A 518 12.72 -3.26 -8.55
C TYR A 518 14.14 -3.83 -8.55
N GLY A 519 15.16 -3.02 -8.78
CA GLY A 519 16.56 -3.46 -8.72
C GLY A 519 16.97 -3.86 -7.29
N ALA A 520 16.53 -3.13 -6.27
CA ALA A 520 16.78 -3.50 -4.89
C ALA A 520 16.00 -4.76 -4.46
N LEU A 521 14.75 -4.87 -4.90
CA LEU A 521 13.89 -6.03 -4.66
C LEU A 521 14.47 -7.29 -5.32
N GLY A 522 14.91 -7.22 -6.57
CA GLY A 522 15.56 -8.33 -7.27
C GLY A 522 16.82 -8.81 -6.57
N ARG A 523 17.69 -7.89 -6.13
CA ARG A 523 18.89 -8.25 -5.34
C ARG A 523 18.54 -8.94 -4.02
N ALA A 524 17.53 -8.45 -3.31
CA ALA A 524 17.10 -9.04 -2.04
C ALA A 524 16.54 -10.46 -2.24
N VAL A 525 15.71 -10.66 -3.27
CA VAL A 525 15.14 -11.97 -3.60
C VAL A 525 16.22 -12.97 -4.01
N LEU A 526 17.18 -12.57 -4.85
CA LEU A 526 18.29 -13.43 -5.28
C LEU A 526 19.19 -13.88 -4.13
N ARG A 527 19.37 -13.03 -3.11
CA ARG A 527 20.17 -13.36 -1.91
C ARG A 527 19.40 -14.15 -0.86
N SER A 528 18.09 -14.25 -0.98
CA SER A 528 17.24 -14.94 0.00
C SER A 528 17.08 -16.42 -0.32
N HIS A 529 17.68 -17.27 0.52
CA HIS A 529 17.45 -18.72 0.49
C HIS A 529 16.14 -19.14 1.20
N GLY A 530 15.53 -18.24 1.99
CA GLY A 530 14.32 -18.54 2.78
C GLY A 530 12.97 -18.21 2.15
N MET A 531 12.91 -17.62 0.95
CA MET A 531 11.64 -17.31 0.26
C MET A 531 11.15 -18.50 -0.57
N THR A 532 9.84 -18.75 -0.52
CA THR A 532 9.19 -19.81 -1.30
C THR A 532 9.15 -19.47 -2.80
N ALA A 533 9.06 -20.50 -3.65
CA ALA A 533 8.96 -20.30 -5.11
C ALA A 533 7.76 -19.43 -5.51
N ALA A 534 6.64 -19.58 -4.80
CA ALA A 534 5.44 -18.76 -5.01
C ALA A 534 5.69 -17.28 -4.73
N GLU A 535 6.30 -16.94 -3.59
CA GLU A 535 6.62 -15.55 -3.25
C GLU A 535 7.58 -14.90 -4.25
N LYS A 536 8.57 -15.67 -4.72
CA LYS A 536 9.48 -15.23 -5.80
C LYS A 536 8.72 -14.96 -7.10
N MET A 537 7.79 -15.84 -7.47
CA MET A 537 6.93 -15.66 -8.65
C MET A 537 6.06 -14.40 -8.53
N HIS A 538 5.44 -14.12 -7.38
CA HIS A 538 4.67 -12.89 -7.16
C HIS A 538 5.50 -11.63 -7.39
N VAL A 539 6.75 -11.61 -6.92
CA VAL A 539 7.68 -10.51 -7.15
C VAL A 539 8.05 -10.39 -8.63
N VAL A 540 8.36 -11.49 -9.30
CA VAL A 540 8.70 -11.50 -10.73
C VAL A 540 7.54 -10.98 -11.57
N VAL A 541 6.30 -11.42 -11.32
CA VAL A 541 5.11 -10.96 -12.05
C VAL A 541 4.88 -9.46 -11.84
N LEU A 542 5.05 -8.96 -10.62
CA LEU A 542 4.95 -7.52 -10.33
C LEU A 542 6.01 -6.71 -11.11
N VAL A 543 7.26 -7.14 -11.07
CA VAL A 543 8.36 -6.46 -11.78
C VAL A 543 8.14 -6.50 -13.29
N ALA A 544 7.82 -7.68 -13.84
CA ALA A 544 7.59 -7.87 -15.27
C ALA A 544 6.40 -7.03 -15.76
N SER A 545 5.26 -7.08 -15.08
CA SER A 545 4.08 -6.27 -15.44
C SER A 545 4.37 -4.76 -15.36
N GLY A 546 5.06 -4.30 -14.32
CA GLY A 546 5.47 -2.91 -14.21
C GLY A 546 6.40 -2.47 -15.35
N VAL A 547 7.41 -3.27 -15.68
CA VAL A 547 8.35 -2.97 -16.79
C VAL A 547 7.61 -2.93 -18.14
N VAL A 548 6.70 -3.88 -18.39
CA VAL A 548 5.87 -3.91 -19.60
C VAL A 548 5.00 -2.65 -19.71
N LEU A 549 4.36 -2.21 -18.62
CA LEU A 549 3.54 -1.00 -18.61
C LEU A 549 4.35 0.26 -18.91
N TYR A 550 5.52 0.41 -18.30
CA TYR A 550 6.38 1.57 -18.57
C TYR A 550 6.95 1.57 -19.98
N ALA A 551 7.48 0.43 -20.45
CA ALA A 551 8.12 0.32 -21.75
C ALA A 551 7.12 0.32 -22.92
N GLY A 552 5.94 -0.26 -22.74
CA GLY A 552 4.93 -0.41 -23.79
C GLY A 552 3.91 0.73 -23.86
N SER A 553 3.59 1.36 -22.73
CA SER A 553 2.50 2.35 -22.66
C SER A 553 3.01 3.74 -22.21
N TYR A 554 3.50 3.87 -20.98
CA TYR A 554 3.72 5.19 -20.37
C TYR A 554 4.88 5.97 -20.99
N LEU A 555 6.08 5.39 -21.05
CA LEU A 555 7.25 6.08 -21.57
C LEU A 555 7.09 6.44 -23.05
N PRO A 556 6.64 5.53 -23.95
CA PRO A 556 6.39 5.88 -25.34
C PRO A 556 5.43 7.06 -25.51
N TYR A 557 4.37 7.15 -24.70
CA TYR A 557 3.41 8.24 -24.80
C TYR A 557 4.00 9.61 -24.44
N PHE A 558 4.71 9.72 -23.31
CA PHE A 558 5.31 11.00 -22.93
C PHE A 558 6.39 11.43 -23.93
N VAL A 559 7.20 10.48 -24.41
CA VAL A 559 8.24 10.73 -25.43
C VAL A 559 7.63 11.20 -26.74
N THR A 560 6.71 10.42 -27.31
CA THR A 560 6.08 10.78 -28.59
C THR A 560 5.22 12.04 -28.48
N ARG A 561 4.63 12.34 -27.31
CA ARG A 561 3.94 13.61 -27.07
C ARG A 561 4.89 14.79 -27.22
N VAL A 562 6.06 14.77 -26.57
CA VAL A 562 7.07 15.83 -26.69
C VAL A 562 7.55 15.94 -28.13
N ILE A 563 7.88 14.82 -28.77
CA ILE A 563 8.34 14.79 -30.16
C ILE A 563 7.28 15.37 -31.10
N ASN A 564 6.01 14.99 -30.97
CA ASN A 564 4.91 15.48 -31.79
C ASN A 564 4.69 17.00 -31.61
N VAL A 565 4.76 17.50 -30.39
CA VAL A 565 4.66 18.95 -30.14
C VAL A 565 5.84 19.71 -30.77
N SER A 566 7.06 19.20 -30.60
CA SER A 566 8.26 19.79 -31.22
C SER A 566 8.24 19.71 -32.75
N ALA A 567 7.71 18.63 -33.32
CA ALA A 567 7.50 18.49 -34.76
C ALA A 567 6.48 19.51 -35.27
N ARG A 568 5.35 19.68 -34.57
CA ARG A 568 4.33 20.68 -34.89
C ARG A 568 4.90 22.10 -34.82
N GLN A 569 5.69 22.43 -33.80
CA GLN A 569 6.36 23.74 -33.69
C GLN A 569 7.29 24.02 -34.88
N ARG A 570 8.15 23.05 -35.23
CA ARG A 570 9.08 23.18 -36.38
C ARG A 570 8.35 23.29 -37.71
N TRP A 571 7.23 22.58 -37.88
CA TRP A 571 6.42 22.67 -39.09
C TRP A 571 5.75 24.05 -39.19
N ARG A 572 5.23 24.56 -38.07
CA ARG A 572 4.63 25.89 -37.96
C ARG A 572 5.58 27.03 -38.30
N ALA A 573 6.81 26.98 -37.79
CA ALA A 573 7.82 28.00 -38.09
C ALA A 573 8.14 28.09 -39.59
N ARG A 574 7.97 26.99 -40.35
CA ARG A 574 8.19 26.93 -41.79
C ARG A 574 6.93 27.19 -42.63
N CYS A 575 5.77 27.24 -41.99
CA CYS A 575 4.48 27.27 -42.65
C CYS A 575 4.24 28.50 -43.54
N PRO A 576 4.63 29.72 -43.14
CA PRO A 576 4.45 30.91 -43.97
C PRO A 576 5.22 30.86 -45.29
N SER A 577 6.25 30.00 -45.39
CA SER A 577 7.13 29.90 -46.55
C SER A 577 6.69 28.85 -47.58
N PHE A 578 5.59 28.12 -47.34
CA PHE A 578 5.11 27.11 -48.28
C PHE A 578 4.29 27.74 -49.41
N VAL A 579 4.65 27.42 -50.65
CA VAL A 579 3.98 27.95 -51.86
C VAL A 579 2.84 27.04 -52.31
N ASP A 580 2.98 25.72 -52.13
CA ASP A 580 2.01 24.70 -52.56
C ASP A 580 1.61 23.71 -51.44
N GLU A 581 0.39 23.16 -51.51
CA GLU A 581 -0.13 22.13 -50.58
C GLU A 581 0.77 20.87 -50.53
N THR A 582 1.31 20.47 -51.69
CA THR A 582 2.16 19.28 -51.83
C THR A 582 3.49 19.43 -51.07
N GLN A 583 4.06 20.64 -51.06
CA GLN A 583 5.27 20.96 -50.33
C GLN A 583 5.05 20.89 -48.82
N ALA A 584 3.93 21.44 -48.35
CA ALA A 584 3.57 21.44 -46.94
C ALA A 584 3.26 20.04 -46.38
N VAL A 585 2.58 19.20 -47.18
CA VAL A 585 2.32 17.79 -46.84
C VAL A 585 3.63 16.99 -46.80
N LYS A 586 4.54 17.20 -47.74
CA LYS A 586 5.86 16.53 -47.74
C LYS A 586 6.75 16.95 -46.58
N ALA A 587 6.61 18.19 -46.10
CA ALA A 587 7.33 18.69 -44.93
C ALA A 587 6.76 18.20 -43.58
N LEU A 588 5.60 17.55 -43.59
CA LEU A 588 4.95 17.02 -42.40
C LEU A 588 5.70 15.79 -41.89
N ASP A 589 6.14 15.85 -40.63
CA ASP A 589 6.73 14.69 -39.95
C ASP A 589 5.62 13.72 -39.51
N LEU A 590 5.12 12.97 -40.50
CA LEU A 590 4.02 12.04 -40.32
C LEU A 590 4.36 10.95 -39.28
N GLY A 591 5.62 10.53 -39.20
CA GLY A 591 6.08 9.53 -38.24
C GLY A 591 5.88 9.98 -36.79
N SER A 592 6.27 11.23 -36.48
CA SER A 592 6.09 11.81 -35.15
C SER A 592 4.61 11.90 -34.74
N TYR A 593 3.73 12.29 -35.66
CA TYR A 593 2.30 12.35 -35.38
C TYR A 593 1.67 10.97 -35.25
N VAL A 594 1.89 10.07 -36.21
CA VAL A 594 1.32 8.71 -36.20
C VAL A 594 1.80 7.96 -34.96
N GLY A 595 3.09 8.07 -34.62
CA GLY A 595 3.64 7.51 -33.39
C GLY A 595 2.94 8.05 -32.14
N HIS A 596 2.63 9.35 -32.09
CA HIS A 596 1.87 9.92 -30.99
C HIS A 596 0.41 9.42 -30.95
N GLN A 597 -0.26 9.26 -32.09
CA GLN A 597 -1.63 8.72 -32.11
C GLN A 597 -1.68 7.25 -31.69
N VAL A 598 -0.72 6.44 -32.15
CA VAL A 598 -0.60 5.02 -31.76
C VAL A 598 -0.38 4.92 -30.26
N THR A 599 0.59 5.64 -29.70
CA THR A 599 0.87 5.58 -28.25
C THR A 599 -0.26 6.16 -27.41
N ARG A 600 -1.00 7.15 -27.92
CA ARG A 600 -2.23 7.65 -27.27
C ARG A 600 -3.33 6.59 -27.22
N GLY A 601 -3.41 5.68 -28.19
CA GLY A 601 -4.25 4.49 -28.13
C GLY A 601 -3.69 3.37 -27.24
N LEU A 602 -2.36 3.21 -27.17
CA LEU A 602 -1.72 2.18 -26.35
C LEU A 602 -1.70 2.48 -24.84
N VAL A 603 -1.77 3.76 -24.44
CA VAL A 603 -1.77 4.13 -23.02
C VAL A 603 -3.02 3.63 -22.29
N PRO A 604 -4.25 3.86 -22.81
CA PRO A 604 -5.46 3.30 -22.23
C PRO A 604 -5.42 1.78 -22.03
N LEU A 605 -4.79 0.99 -22.91
CA LEU A 605 -4.61 -0.46 -22.72
C LEU A 605 -3.97 -0.82 -21.36
N ALA A 606 -3.20 0.08 -20.75
CA ALA A 606 -2.65 -0.13 -19.41
C ALA A 606 -3.72 -0.46 -18.36
N ILE A 607 -4.90 0.18 -18.44
CA ILE A 607 -6.01 -0.04 -17.50
C ILE A 607 -6.60 -1.45 -17.60
N CYS A 608 -6.41 -2.12 -18.74
CA CYS A 608 -6.79 -3.52 -18.96
C CYS A 608 -5.74 -4.50 -18.40
N ILE A 609 -4.49 -4.05 -18.25
CA ILE A 609 -3.37 -4.85 -17.75
C ILE A 609 -3.26 -4.74 -16.21
N HIS A 610 -3.71 -3.64 -15.60
CA HIS A 610 -3.67 -3.45 -14.14
C HIS A 610 -4.30 -4.59 -13.31
N PRO A 611 -5.39 -5.25 -13.73
CA PRO A 611 -5.89 -6.46 -13.08
C PRO A 611 -4.85 -7.57 -12.87
N LEU A 612 -3.89 -7.75 -13.78
CA LEU A 612 -2.78 -8.71 -13.62
C LEU A 612 -1.81 -8.29 -12.50
N LEU A 613 -1.61 -6.98 -12.33
CA LEU A 613 -0.80 -6.42 -11.26
C LEU A 613 -1.45 -6.66 -9.89
N TYR A 614 -2.78 -6.57 -9.81
CA TYR A 614 -3.53 -6.87 -8.58
C TYR A 614 -3.38 -8.33 -8.15
N MET A 615 -3.39 -9.26 -9.11
CA MET A 615 -3.18 -10.70 -8.85
C MET A 615 -1.81 -10.98 -8.22
N ALA A 616 -0.77 -10.25 -8.65
CA ALA A 616 0.56 -10.36 -8.09
C ALA A 616 0.63 -9.85 -6.64
N VAL A 617 -0.23 -8.88 -6.28
CA VAL A 617 -0.25 -8.22 -4.97
C VAL A 617 -1.18 -8.91 -3.98
N ALA A 618 -2.31 -9.45 -4.41
CA ALA A 618 -3.30 -10.08 -3.55
C ALA A 618 -3.49 -11.56 -3.93
N PRO A 619 -2.95 -12.50 -3.13
CA PRO A 619 -3.11 -13.95 -3.37
C PRO A 619 -4.56 -14.41 -3.43
N SER A 620 -5.48 -13.65 -2.81
CA SER A 620 -6.94 -13.89 -2.77
C SER A 620 -7.62 -13.81 -4.14
N ILE A 621 -6.96 -13.24 -5.15
CA ILE A 621 -7.48 -13.13 -6.52
C ILE A 621 -7.02 -14.32 -7.41
N GLY A 622 -5.93 -15.01 -7.05
CA GLY A 622 -5.28 -16.11 -7.79
C GLY A 622 -6.10 -17.39 -8.02
N CYS A 623 -7.30 -17.50 -7.46
CA CYS A 623 -8.05 -18.75 -7.41
C CYS A 623 -9.12 -18.84 -8.51
N CYS A 624 -8.68 -18.88 -9.79
CA CYS A 624 -9.57 -19.25 -10.89
C CYS A 624 -9.22 -20.59 -11.55
N HIS A 625 -7.99 -21.12 -11.37
CA HIS A 625 -7.64 -22.37 -12.06
C HIS A 625 -8.11 -23.64 -11.32
N GLN A 626 -8.13 -23.64 -9.98
CA GLN A 626 -8.54 -24.81 -9.19
C GLN A 626 -10.07 -24.89 -8.96
N CYS A 627 -10.78 -23.77 -9.00
CA CYS A 627 -12.23 -23.72 -8.67
C CYS A 627 -13.14 -24.14 -9.82
N CYS A 628 -12.68 -24.14 -11.08
CA CYS A 628 -13.53 -24.50 -12.22
C CYS A 628 -13.59 -26.02 -12.49
N LEU A 629 -12.69 -26.82 -11.91
CA LEU A 629 -12.67 -28.28 -12.10
C LEU A 629 -13.33 -29.06 -10.96
N GLY A 630 -13.45 -28.48 -9.75
CA GLY A 630 -14.05 -29.17 -8.59
C GLY A 630 -15.56 -28.94 -8.37
N CYS A 631 -16.22 -28.10 -9.18
CA CYS A 631 -17.64 -27.75 -8.98
C CYS A 631 -18.62 -28.48 -9.93
N LYS A 632 -18.15 -29.46 -10.72
CA LYS A 632 -19.02 -30.24 -11.64
C LYS A 632 -19.41 -31.64 -11.15
N GLU A 633 -18.89 -32.12 -10.01
CA GLU A 633 -19.21 -33.47 -9.50
C GLU A 633 -20.09 -33.50 -8.24
N GLY A 634 -20.51 -32.36 -7.69
CA GLY A 634 -21.28 -32.31 -6.43
C GLY A 634 -22.79 -32.13 -6.55
N ARG A 635 -23.38 -32.19 -7.74
CA ARG A 635 -24.81 -31.86 -7.93
C ARG A 635 -25.50 -32.72 -8.99
N ALA A 636 -25.51 -34.03 -8.78
CA ALA A 636 -26.48 -34.92 -9.40
C ALA A 636 -26.68 -36.16 -8.49
N SER A 637 -27.95 -36.51 -8.28
CA SER A 637 -28.48 -37.66 -7.52
C SER A 637 -28.50 -37.57 -5.99
N GLU A 638 -29.48 -36.83 -5.46
CA GLU A 638 -30.36 -37.37 -4.41
C GLU A 638 -31.63 -37.87 -5.10
N ASN A 639 -31.84 -39.19 -5.12
CA ASN A 639 -33.12 -39.90 -5.13
C ASN A 639 -32.89 -41.38 -5.47
N ALA A 640 -32.76 -42.23 -4.44
CA ALA A 640 -33.29 -43.61 -4.41
C ALA A 640 -32.94 -44.29 -3.08
N GLU A 641 -33.91 -45.03 -2.56
CA GLU A 641 -34.02 -45.60 -1.22
C GLU A 641 -33.12 -46.83 -0.91
N SER A 642 -32.91 -47.04 0.39
CA SER A 642 -32.90 -48.32 1.13
C SER A 642 -31.94 -49.45 0.73
N SER A 643 -30.99 -49.78 1.64
CA SER A 643 -30.98 -51.05 2.40
C SER A 643 -29.59 -51.41 2.97
N SER A 644 -29.59 -51.88 4.23
CA SER A 644 -28.65 -52.84 4.85
C SER A 644 -27.16 -52.50 5.07
N GLN A 645 -26.80 -52.29 6.34
CA GLN A 645 -25.58 -52.84 6.99
C GLN A 645 -25.73 -54.38 7.16
N PRO A 646 -24.70 -55.21 7.52
CA PRO A 646 -23.48 -54.88 8.31
C PRO A 646 -22.15 -55.65 8.00
N LEU A 647 -21.07 -55.29 8.75
CA LEU A 647 -19.85 -56.07 9.16
C LEU A 647 -18.67 -56.25 8.16
N PRO A 648 -17.44 -56.66 8.61
CA PRO A 648 -16.53 -56.01 9.56
C PRO A 648 -15.03 -56.01 9.12
N LEU A 649 -14.19 -55.44 9.98
CA LEU A 649 -12.72 -55.41 9.94
C LEU A 649 -12.03 -56.79 9.94
N THR A 650 -10.93 -56.91 9.19
CA THR A 650 -9.85 -57.86 9.48
C THR A 650 -8.48 -57.25 9.17
N ALA A 651 -7.57 -57.45 10.12
CA ALA A 651 -6.16 -57.08 10.09
C ALA A 651 -5.31 -58.07 9.27
N THR A 652 -4.12 -57.65 8.84
CA THR A 652 -2.99 -58.55 8.57
C THR A 652 -1.65 -57.88 8.81
N ASP A 653 -0.81 -58.61 9.54
CA ASP A 653 0.57 -58.35 9.97
C ASP A 653 1.61 -58.30 8.84
N THR A 654 2.78 -57.73 9.13
CA THR A 654 4.05 -58.33 8.71
C THR A 654 5.18 -58.03 9.70
N LYS A 655 5.89 -59.09 10.12
CA LYS A 655 6.96 -59.18 11.13
C LYS A 655 8.35 -58.83 10.58
N THR A 656 9.25 -58.40 11.47
CA THR A 656 10.71 -58.63 11.37
C THR A 656 11.28 -59.09 12.72
N LEU A 657 12.22 -60.04 12.65
CA LEU A 657 12.76 -60.92 13.72
C LEU A 657 13.75 -60.26 14.71
N GLY A 658 13.81 -60.83 15.92
CA GLY A 658 14.96 -60.84 16.86
C GLY A 658 15.16 -62.26 17.45
N PRO A 659 16.35 -62.62 17.98
CA PRO A 659 16.77 -64.02 18.17
C PRO A 659 16.43 -64.60 19.57
N PRO A 660 16.40 -65.95 19.75
CA PRO A 660 16.07 -66.57 21.04
C PRO A 660 17.18 -67.46 21.64
N SER A 661 17.20 -67.58 22.98
CA SER A 661 17.46 -68.80 23.78
C SER A 661 17.12 -68.51 25.27
N PRO A 662 17.01 -69.48 26.20
CA PRO A 662 17.01 -70.94 26.06
C PRO A 662 15.95 -71.70 26.95
N GLU A 663 16.02 -73.04 26.85
CA GLU A 663 15.75 -74.08 27.88
C GLU A 663 14.41 -74.85 28.00
N LEU A 664 14.59 -76.15 27.72
CA LEU A 664 14.17 -77.40 28.40
C LEU A 664 12.69 -77.82 28.54
N SER A 665 12.41 -78.94 27.86
CA SER A 665 11.33 -79.92 27.99
C SER A 665 11.42 -80.75 29.28
N PRO A 666 10.48 -81.70 29.54
CA PRO A 666 9.20 -81.95 28.88
C PRO A 666 7.97 -81.59 29.72
#